data_AF-A0A520QCX6-F1
#
_entry.id   AF-A0A520QCX6-F1
#
_cell.length_a   1.000
_cell.length_b   1.000
_cell.length_c   1.000
_cell.angle_alpha   90.00
_cell.angle_beta   90.00
_cell.angle_gamma   90.00
#
_symmetry.space_group_name_H-M   'P 1'
#
loop_
_entity.id
_entity.type
_entity.pdbx_description
1 polymer ?
#
loop_
_entity_poly.entity_id
_entity_poly.type
_entity_poly.pdbx_seq_one_letter_code
_entity_poly.pdbx_strand_id
1 'polypeptide(L)'
;MTRRTSRIWLCACAMLASCGDDGGGVFPPAPNRPSNETCHAIEAPPSADRVRPVRAFEHVGFSPEQLRGLTQLDQSPADPSEWFVSRLSGQIYAFSSDPDETGVELVLDLSDIESEGDGFASFSLDPDFGTNGYLYAVYAIPPTGTGRFASRLSRFTRQADGTFDRDSELVLLDIPQSRFHNGNHAIFGLDGYLYYSVGDGQQTETNGQNPHTLPGSILRLDVSGPDAERGTPYSIPPDNPFADGVDGAPEVYAYGFRNPWRFTVDPETGDIYVGDVGQDAVEEIDLLQAGGNYGWPLREGTICFLEDPCDDPSFIDPIVEYRHSEGKSVTAGFRYRRDDIPGLEGRYLYADYQLGKIWSIEVGVEEPPTRLEMEGQWFIVSMQQDREGFLYVLRFDMMGNEGGIYRLEAAPPPEPSTFPRLLSETGCFDPEDPRQVAPGVVPFEPTARLWSDGADKGRWLALPDDRRVQVGPDGDLLFPVGTVLIKTFGFEDRLHETRLFMRTEAGWAGYSYRWNETQTDAELLEGESSETLPNGTRWIYPSRAQCMECHTEAAGFALGPEVGQLGGAVDYGDGPEDQLAWLLEHDYFVPDIEELDALTARQEALPDPFGDAPLASRARAYLHANCSGCHRAGGPTRAQMDFRYSVPFAATNTCDAEPLGRLWGWDVWEEQRVLVPGIPDRSTMWMRMVTPGYFRMPPLATREIDDEGSALIGAWIEGIDSCAE
;
A
#
# COMPACT_ATOMS: atom_id res chain seq x y z
N MET A 1 40.53 -45.60 61.04
CA MET A 1 40.40 -44.32 61.76
C MET A 1 40.50 -43.21 60.72
N THR A 2 39.38 -42.51 60.49
CA THR A 2 39.20 -41.10 60.04
C THR A 2 40.25 -40.46 59.11
N ARG A 3 39.92 -39.77 58.01
CA ARG A 3 38.67 -39.25 57.41
C ARG A 3 39.05 -38.61 56.04
N ARG A 4 38.03 -38.37 55.20
CA ARG A 4 37.97 -37.53 53.98
C ARG A 4 38.29 -38.20 52.63
N THR A 5 37.23 -38.69 51.99
CA THR A 5 37.16 -39.02 50.57
C THR A 5 36.70 -37.79 49.78
N SER A 6 37.58 -37.27 48.94
CA SER A 6 37.25 -36.39 47.82
C SER A 6 36.57 -37.21 46.73
N ARG A 7 35.45 -36.72 46.18
CA ARG A 7 34.97 -37.14 44.86
C ARG A 7 34.55 -35.92 44.06
N ILE A 8 35.39 -35.65 43.07
CA ILE A 8 35.17 -34.87 41.87
C ILE A 8 33.93 -35.43 41.15
N TRP A 9 33.02 -34.55 40.72
CA TRP A 9 32.04 -34.85 39.68
C TRP A 9 32.26 -33.87 38.54
N LEU A 10 32.68 -34.42 37.40
CA LEU A 10 32.53 -33.80 36.08
C LEU A 10 31.03 -33.69 35.78
N CYS A 11 30.54 -32.50 35.47
CA CYS A 11 29.29 -32.34 34.74
C CYS A 11 29.59 -32.41 33.24
N ALA A 12 28.98 -33.37 32.57
CA ALA A 12 28.84 -33.43 31.13
C ALA A 12 27.39 -33.06 30.76
N CYS A 13 27.30 -32.24 29.72
CA CYS A 13 26.17 -31.84 28.88
C CYS A 13 24.79 -32.51 29.09
N ALA A 14 23.78 -31.65 29.21
CA ALA A 14 22.52 -31.81 28.49
C ALA A 14 22.19 -30.47 27.81
N MET A 15 22.26 -30.46 26.47
CA MET A 15 21.63 -29.44 25.65
C MET A 15 20.12 -29.63 25.75
N LEU A 16 19.39 -28.59 26.12
CA LEU A 16 17.98 -28.42 25.83
C LEU A 16 17.83 -27.05 25.17
N ALA A 17 17.29 -27.09 23.95
CA ALA A 17 16.78 -25.93 23.25
C ALA A 17 15.55 -25.38 23.99
N SER A 18 15.43 -24.06 24.07
CA SER A 18 14.14 -23.38 24.12
C SER A 18 14.20 -22.19 23.17
N CYS A 19 13.48 -22.30 22.06
CA CYS A 19 12.84 -21.17 21.41
C CYS A 19 11.57 -20.86 22.23
N GLY A 20 11.29 -19.58 22.49
CA GLY A 20 10.01 -19.10 23.03
C GLY A 20 10.13 -17.94 24.04
N ASP A 21 9.28 -16.93 23.82
CA ASP A 21 8.82 -15.83 24.69
C ASP A 21 9.59 -14.48 24.76
N ASP A 22 8.95 -13.47 24.14
CA ASP A 22 8.65 -12.12 24.65
C ASP A 22 9.80 -11.30 25.27
N GLY A 23 10.51 -10.56 24.43
CA GLY A 23 11.52 -9.56 24.81
C GLY A 23 10.97 -8.27 25.44
N GLY A 24 9.88 -8.35 26.21
CA GLY A 24 9.25 -7.21 26.92
C GLY A 24 9.35 -7.37 28.43
N GLY A 25 10.57 -7.43 28.97
CA GLY A 25 10.78 -7.53 30.42
C GLY A 25 10.15 -6.33 31.15
N VAL A 26 9.28 -6.61 32.12
CA VAL A 26 8.81 -5.60 33.09
C VAL A 26 10.00 -5.23 33.98
N PHE A 27 10.51 -4.01 33.84
CA PHE A 27 11.59 -3.49 34.68
C PHE A 27 10.99 -2.83 35.93
N PRO A 28 11.70 -2.81 37.07
CA PRO A 28 11.30 -1.93 38.17
C PRO A 28 11.31 -0.47 37.70
N PRO A 29 10.51 0.42 38.35
CA PRO A 29 10.53 1.85 38.06
C PRO A 29 11.96 2.40 38.01
N ALA A 30 12.29 3.16 36.97
CA ALA A 30 13.58 3.84 36.84
C ALA A 30 13.70 4.90 37.94
N PRO A 31 14.61 4.78 38.91
CA PRO A 31 14.70 5.75 40.01
C PRO A 31 15.19 7.12 39.55
N ASN A 32 15.89 7.21 38.41
CA ASN A 32 16.43 8.44 37.87
C ASN A 32 15.57 9.05 36.75
N ARG A 33 14.49 8.38 36.33
CA ARG A 33 13.63 8.89 35.26
C ARG A 33 12.48 9.73 35.81
N PRO A 34 12.11 10.86 35.18
CA PRO A 34 10.84 11.52 35.48
C PRO A 34 9.67 10.54 35.30
N SER A 35 8.85 10.37 36.35
CA SER A 35 7.74 9.41 36.33
C SER A 35 6.64 9.88 35.37
N ASN A 36 6.17 8.95 34.55
CA ASN A 36 5.05 9.13 33.63
C ASN A 36 3.83 8.36 34.16
N GLU A 37 3.01 9.04 34.95
CA GLU A 37 1.82 8.44 35.55
C GLU A 37 0.60 8.42 34.61
N THR A 38 0.54 9.35 33.64
CA THR A 38 -0.71 9.66 32.92
C THR A 38 -0.66 9.46 31.40
N CYS A 39 0.49 9.63 30.74
CA CYS A 39 0.61 9.57 29.29
C CYS A 39 0.95 8.16 28.83
N HIS A 40 -0.06 7.32 28.64
CA HIS A 40 0.08 5.96 28.14
C HIS A 40 -0.63 5.81 26.81
N ALA A 41 -0.11 4.95 25.93
CA ALA A 41 -0.79 4.59 24.69
C ALA A 41 -2.20 4.05 24.99
N ILE A 42 -3.20 4.67 24.38
CA ILE A 42 -4.62 4.30 24.53
C ILE A 42 -4.98 3.45 23.32
N GLU A 43 -5.61 2.30 23.55
CA GLU A 43 -6.13 1.48 22.45
C GLU A 43 -7.08 2.30 21.58
N ALA A 44 -6.96 2.10 20.26
CA ALA A 44 -7.71 2.85 19.28
C ALA A 44 -9.22 2.87 19.59
N PRO A 45 -9.94 3.95 19.24
CA PRO A 45 -11.39 3.92 19.26
C PRO A 45 -11.87 2.70 18.45
N PRO A 46 -12.93 2.00 18.88
CA PRO A 46 -13.55 0.97 18.06
C PRO A 46 -13.83 1.54 16.67
N SER A 47 -13.44 0.81 15.64
CA SER A 47 -13.62 1.26 14.26
C SER A 47 -15.10 1.55 13.99
N ALA A 48 -15.40 2.64 13.27
CA ALA A 48 -16.74 2.94 12.80
C ALA A 48 -17.13 2.09 11.57
N ASP A 49 -16.30 1.10 11.22
CA ASP A 49 -16.53 0.17 10.14
C ASP A 49 -17.92 -0.45 10.24
N ARG A 50 -18.56 -0.60 9.08
CA ARG A 50 -19.86 -1.26 8.92
C ARG A 50 -19.69 -2.69 8.46
N VAL A 51 -18.58 -2.96 7.79
CA VAL A 51 -18.17 -4.30 7.36
C VAL A 51 -16.87 -4.69 8.04
N ARG A 52 -16.71 -5.98 8.32
CA ARG A 52 -15.43 -6.55 8.72
C ARG A 52 -15.16 -7.83 7.93
N PRO A 53 -13.92 -8.07 7.45
CA PRO A 53 -13.54 -9.34 6.89
C PRO A 53 -13.40 -10.40 7.99
N VAL A 54 -13.96 -11.59 7.77
CA VAL A 54 -13.88 -12.76 8.66
C VAL A 54 -13.32 -13.92 7.89
N ARG A 55 -12.32 -14.62 8.45
CA ARG A 55 -11.67 -15.73 7.74
C ARG A 55 -12.73 -16.75 7.31
N ALA A 56 -12.75 -17.05 6.02
CA ALA A 56 -13.66 -18.02 5.44
C ALA A 56 -12.95 -19.36 5.24
N PHE A 57 -13.73 -20.44 5.12
CA PHE A 57 -13.23 -21.77 4.76
C PHE A 57 -12.13 -22.33 5.69
N GLU A 58 -12.15 -21.99 6.99
CA GLU A 58 -11.14 -22.45 7.95
C GLU A 58 -11.05 -23.98 8.06
N HIS A 59 -12.17 -24.68 7.87
CA HIS A 59 -12.26 -26.14 7.88
C HIS A 59 -11.45 -26.82 6.77
N VAL A 60 -11.20 -26.12 5.65
CA VAL A 60 -10.44 -26.64 4.50
C VAL A 60 -8.99 -26.96 4.89
N GLY A 61 -8.42 -26.19 5.82
CA GLY A 61 -7.06 -26.43 6.32
C GLY A 61 -5.93 -26.04 5.36
N PHE A 62 -6.04 -24.89 4.69
CA PHE A 62 -4.97 -24.34 3.86
C PHE A 62 -3.66 -24.19 4.63
N SER A 63 -2.54 -24.58 4.01
CA SER A 63 -1.21 -24.23 4.51
C SER A 63 -0.91 -22.74 4.27
N PRO A 64 -0.05 -22.09 5.09
CA PRO A 64 0.38 -20.72 4.85
C PRO A 64 0.97 -20.49 3.46
N GLU A 65 1.66 -21.49 2.89
CA GLU A 65 2.21 -21.42 1.54
C GLU A 65 1.12 -21.34 0.47
N GLN A 66 0.03 -22.09 0.62
CA GLN A 66 -1.08 -22.07 -0.33
C GLN A 66 -1.86 -20.75 -0.31
N LEU A 67 -1.81 -20.00 0.80
CA LEU A 67 -2.43 -18.68 0.93
C LEU A 67 -1.53 -17.53 0.46
N ARG A 68 -0.30 -17.81 0.02
CA ARG A 68 0.61 -16.76 -0.48
C ARG A 68 0.23 -16.32 -1.88
N GLY A 69 0.09 -15.01 -2.04
CA GLY A 69 -0.12 -14.36 -3.33
C GLY A 69 -1.40 -14.80 -4.03
N LEU A 70 -2.50 -14.99 -3.30
CA LEU A 70 -3.79 -15.29 -3.93
C LEU A 70 -4.18 -14.17 -4.90
N THR A 71 -4.76 -14.51 -6.06
CA THR A 71 -5.12 -13.51 -7.09
C THR A 71 -6.60 -13.48 -7.41
N GLN A 72 -7.29 -14.63 -7.37
CA GLN A 72 -8.71 -14.72 -7.66
C GLN A 72 -9.32 -15.95 -6.98
N LEU A 73 -10.61 -15.85 -6.66
CA LEU A 73 -11.47 -16.92 -6.16
C LEU A 73 -12.70 -17.00 -7.05
N ASP A 74 -13.15 -18.20 -7.36
CA ASP A 74 -14.41 -18.40 -8.09
C ASP A 74 -15.13 -19.67 -7.61
N GLN A 75 -16.46 -19.68 -7.76
CA GLN A 75 -17.33 -20.78 -7.36
C GLN A 75 -17.83 -21.52 -8.59
N SER A 76 -17.75 -22.86 -8.58
CA SER A 76 -18.16 -23.70 -9.70
C SER A 76 -19.61 -23.44 -10.11
N PRO A 77 -19.90 -23.29 -11.42
CA PRO A 77 -21.27 -23.26 -11.91
C PRO A 77 -21.96 -24.62 -11.97
N ALA A 78 -21.18 -25.70 -11.88
CA ALA A 78 -21.71 -27.05 -11.85
C ALA A 78 -22.09 -27.52 -10.44
N ASP A 79 -21.31 -27.12 -9.43
CA ASP A 79 -21.47 -27.57 -8.04
C ASP A 79 -21.23 -26.40 -7.06
N PRO A 80 -22.25 -25.92 -6.33
CA PRO A 80 -22.08 -24.80 -5.40
C PRO A 80 -21.15 -25.12 -4.22
N SER A 81 -20.81 -26.38 -3.96
CA SER A 81 -19.82 -26.74 -2.95
C SER A 81 -18.39 -26.62 -3.46
N GLU A 82 -18.15 -26.63 -4.77
CA GLU A 82 -16.81 -26.64 -5.36
C GLU A 82 -16.32 -25.21 -5.62
N TRP A 83 -15.13 -24.90 -5.11
CA TRP A 83 -14.48 -23.59 -5.22
C TRP A 83 -13.08 -23.72 -5.77
N PHE A 84 -12.63 -22.67 -6.45
CA PHE A 84 -11.29 -22.57 -7.03
C PHE A 84 -10.61 -21.28 -6.59
N VAL A 85 -9.31 -21.36 -6.27
CA VAL A 85 -8.50 -20.19 -5.92
C VAL A 85 -7.16 -20.23 -6.65
N SER A 86 -6.77 -19.11 -7.25
CA SER A 86 -5.51 -18.98 -7.98
C SER A 86 -4.46 -18.21 -7.18
N ARG A 87 -3.19 -18.46 -7.50
CA ARG A 87 -2.03 -17.73 -6.98
C ARG A 87 -1.30 -17.01 -8.11
N LEU A 88 -0.63 -15.91 -7.78
CA LEU A 88 0.24 -15.15 -8.68
C LEU A 88 1.34 -16.03 -9.29
N SER A 89 1.76 -17.08 -8.57
CA SER A 89 2.74 -18.07 -9.02
C SER A 89 2.20 -19.07 -10.06
N GLY A 90 0.95 -18.97 -10.51
CA GLY A 90 0.41 -19.83 -11.60
C GLY A 90 -0.23 -21.14 -11.16
N GLN A 91 -0.50 -21.31 -9.87
CA GLN A 91 -1.21 -22.48 -9.35
C GLN A 91 -2.69 -22.17 -9.16
N ILE A 92 -3.56 -23.10 -9.53
CA ILE A 92 -4.99 -23.09 -9.20
C ILE A 92 -5.29 -24.29 -8.31
N TYR A 93 -5.90 -24.02 -7.17
CA TYR A 93 -6.35 -25.03 -6.24
C TYR A 93 -7.88 -25.14 -6.24
N ALA A 94 -8.39 -26.35 -6.10
CA ALA A 94 -9.80 -26.63 -5.84
C ALA A 94 -10.01 -27.05 -4.38
N PHE A 95 -11.15 -26.70 -3.81
CA PHE A 95 -11.57 -27.11 -2.48
C PHE A 95 -13.09 -27.09 -2.35
N SER A 96 -13.59 -27.73 -1.29
CA SER A 96 -15.02 -27.79 -0.98
C SER A 96 -15.39 -26.77 0.09
N SER A 97 -16.57 -26.15 -0.04
CA SER A 97 -17.19 -25.37 1.03
C SER A 97 -18.08 -26.20 1.96
N ASP A 98 -18.22 -27.51 1.73
CA ASP A 98 -18.90 -28.41 2.66
C ASP A 98 -18.10 -28.50 3.97
N PRO A 99 -18.69 -28.14 5.13
CA PRO A 99 -17.99 -28.14 6.41
C PRO A 99 -17.52 -29.53 6.88
N ASP A 100 -18.05 -30.61 6.30
CA ASP A 100 -17.63 -31.98 6.59
C ASP A 100 -16.45 -32.46 5.71
N GLU A 101 -16.07 -31.67 4.70
CA GLU A 101 -14.95 -31.96 3.81
C GLU A 101 -13.73 -31.09 4.16
N THR A 102 -12.54 -31.66 4.04
CA THR A 102 -11.28 -30.96 4.36
C THR A 102 -10.25 -31.24 3.28
N GLY A 103 -9.32 -30.31 3.10
CA GLY A 103 -8.23 -30.45 2.16
C GLY A 103 -8.41 -29.59 0.92
N VAL A 104 -7.28 -29.32 0.29
CA VAL A 104 -7.15 -28.48 -0.88
C VAL A 104 -6.32 -29.24 -1.91
N GLU A 105 -6.78 -29.25 -3.15
CA GLU A 105 -6.18 -30.01 -4.25
C GLU A 105 -5.59 -29.05 -5.29
N LEU A 106 -4.34 -29.28 -5.70
CA LEU A 106 -3.74 -28.55 -6.83
C LEU A 106 -4.33 -29.14 -8.12
N VAL A 107 -5.11 -28.34 -8.86
CA VAL A 107 -5.81 -28.81 -10.06
C VAL A 107 -5.19 -28.30 -11.36
N LEU A 108 -4.44 -27.20 -11.34
CA LEU A 108 -3.64 -26.73 -12.47
C LEU A 108 -2.35 -26.07 -11.96
N ASP A 109 -1.22 -26.41 -12.57
CA ASP A 109 0.09 -25.84 -12.23
C ASP A 109 0.77 -25.29 -13.48
N LEU A 110 0.88 -23.96 -13.53
CA LEU A 110 1.58 -23.18 -14.55
C LEU A 110 2.81 -22.46 -13.96
N SER A 111 3.29 -22.86 -12.78
CA SER A 111 4.37 -22.16 -12.07
C SER A 111 5.75 -22.32 -12.69
N ASP A 112 5.92 -23.25 -13.63
CA ASP A 112 7.14 -23.44 -14.41
C ASP A 112 7.23 -22.54 -15.64
N ILE A 113 6.16 -21.79 -15.95
CA ILE A 113 6.20 -20.75 -16.96
C ILE A 113 7.01 -19.58 -16.38
N GLU A 114 8.27 -19.46 -16.78
CA GLU A 114 9.17 -18.39 -16.34
C GLU A 114 8.56 -17.01 -16.60
N SER A 115 7.98 -16.43 -15.54
CA SER A 115 7.60 -15.03 -15.47
C SER A 115 8.42 -14.39 -14.36
N GLU A 116 9.25 -13.40 -14.67
CA GLU A 116 9.96 -12.60 -13.66
C GLU A 116 8.97 -11.67 -12.91
N GLY A 117 8.10 -12.26 -12.08
CA GLY A 117 7.33 -11.56 -11.03
C GLY A 117 5.84 -11.27 -11.29
N ASP A 118 5.39 -11.23 -12.56
CA ASP A 118 4.02 -10.79 -12.92
C ASP A 118 3.11 -11.94 -13.44
N GLY A 119 3.33 -13.17 -12.94
CA GLY A 119 2.89 -14.44 -13.54
C GLY A 119 1.42 -14.59 -13.92
N PHE A 120 0.57 -15.03 -12.99
CA PHE A 120 -0.82 -15.42 -13.28
C PHE A 120 -1.82 -14.35 -12.83
N ALA A 121 -2.71 -13.94 -13.73
CA ALA A 121 -3.60 -12.81 -13.50
C ALA A 121 -5.01 -13.25 -13.06
N SER A 122 -5.64 -14.17 -13.80
CA SER A 122 -7.04 -14.56 -13.56
C SER A 122 -7.44 -15.88 -14.21
N PHE A 123 -8.60 -16.41 -13.80
CA PHE A 123 -9.30 -17.48 -14.52
C PHE A 123 -10.81 -17.27 -14.54
N SER A 124 -11.49 -18.06 -15.38
CA SER A 124 -12.94 -18.12 -15.45
C SER A 124 -13.39 -19.54 -15.79
N LEU A 125 -14.42 -20.02 -15.11
CA LEU A 125 -15.07 -21.28 -15.45
C LEU A 125 -16.13 -21.03 -16.53
N ASP A 126 -16.22 -21.95 -17.48
CA ASP A 126 -17.23 -21.87 -18.54
C ASP A 126 -18.66 -21.94 -17.95
N PRO A 127 -19.66 -21.21 -18.48
CA PRO A 127 -21.04 -21.30 -18.00
C PRO A 127 -21.60 -22.73 -18.08
N ASP A 128 -21.14 -23.54 -19.03
CA ASP A 128 -21.46 -24.95 -19.21
C ASP A 128 -20.41 -25.90 -18.58
N PHE A 129 -19.64 -25.44 -17.58
CA PHE A 129 -18.54 -26.18 -16.93
C PHE A 129 -18.91 -27.61 -16.53
N GLY A 130 -20.14 -27.83 -16.04
CA GLY A 130 -20.61 -29.17 -15.63
C GLY A 130 -20.72 -30.17 -16.79
N THR A 131 -20.73 -29.69 -18.03
CA THR A 131 -20.78 -30.51 -19.24
C THR A 131 -19.44 -30.56 -19.96
N ASN A 132 -18.74 -29.42 -20.07
CA ASN A 132 -17.52 -29.32 -20.89
C ASN A 132 -16.22 -29.36 -20.08
N GLY A 133 -16.26 -29.04 -18.79
CA GLY A 133 -15.08 -28.97 -17.92
C GLY A 133 -14.08 -27.90 -18.35
N TYR A 134 -14.49 -26.83 -19.02
CA TYR A 134 -13.56 -25.81 -19.53
C TYR A 134 -13.24 -24.72 -18.49
N LEU A 135 -11.95 -24.43 -18.36
CA LEU A 135 -11.42 -23.30 -17.60
C LEU A 135 -10.59 -22.42 -18.53
N TYR A 136 -10.80 -21.11 -18.46
CA TYR A 136 -10.06 -20.10 -19.20
C TYR A 136 -9.11 -19.39 -18.25
N ALA A 137 -7.83 -19.31 -18.58
CA ALA A 137 -6.80 -18.70 -17.74
C ALA A 137 -6.07 -17.58 -18.48
N VAL A 138 -5.77 -16.51 -17.75
CA VAL A 138 -4.96 -15.37 -18.20
C VAL A 138 -3.66 -15.33 -17.42
N TYR A 139 -2.55 -15.39 -18.13
CA TYR A 139 -1.22 -15.38 -17.52
C TYR A 139 -0.16 -14.79 -18.45
N ALA A 140 0.91 -14.25 -17.88
CA ALA A 140 2.03 -13.69 -18.61
C ALA A 140 2.97 -14.77 -19.12
N ILE A 141 3.45 -14.63 -20.37
CA ILE A 141 4.48 -15.47 -20.96
C ILE A 141 5.72 -14.64 -21.31
N PRO A 142 6.93 -15.23 -21.22
CA PRO A 142 8.15 -14.54 -21.59
C PRO A 142 8.16 -14.19 -23.08
N PRO A 143 9.03 -13.26 -23.50
CA PRO A 143 9.04 -12.79 -24.88
C PRO A 143 9.18 -13.87 -25.95
N THR A 144 8.23 -13.92 -26.88
CA THR A 144 8.31 -14.77 -28.08
C THR A 144 8.49 -13.93 -29.33
N GLY A 145 9.63 -14.04 -30.02
CA GLY A 145 9.87 -13.51 -31.37
C GLY A 145 9.95 -11.98 -31.53
N THR A 146 9.27 -11.19 -30.68
CA THR A 146 9.17 -9.72 -30.74
C THR A 146 10.02 -9.01 -29.68
N GLY A 147 10.58 -9.74 -28.72
CA GLY A 147 11.33 -9.19 -27.58
C GLY A 147 10.45 -8.56 -26.48
N ARG A 148 9.12 -8.61 -26.59
CA ARG A 148 8.17 -8.17 -25.55
C ARG A 148 7.47 -9.36 -24.89
N PHE A 149 7.15 -9.24 -23.60
CA PHE A 149 6.26 -10.16 -22.90
C PHE A 149 4.90 -10.23 -23.60
N ALA A 150 4.11 -11.26 -23.34
CA ALA A 150 2.74 -11.30 -23.80
C ALA A 150 1.79 -11.76 -22.69
N SER A 151 0.57 -11.22 -22.69
CA SER A 151 -0.51 -11.83 -21.92
C SER A 151 -1.21 -12.87 -22.78
N ARG A 152 -1.24 -14.09 -22.26
CA ARG A 152 -1.86 -15.24 -22.89
C ARG A 152 -3.21 -15.52 -22.25
N LEU A 153 -4.22 -15.66 -23.09
CA LEU A 153 -5.52 -16.22 -22.73
C LEU A 153 -5.60 -17.63 -23.31
N SER A 154 -5.79 -18.64 -22.47
CA SER A 154 -5.87 -20.05 -22.90
C SER A 154 -7.01 -20.79 -22.22
N ARG A 155 -7.50 -21.84 -22.88
CA ARG A 155 -8.50 -22.77 -22.34
C ARG A 155 -7.85 -24.11 -21.98
N PHE A 156 -8.18 -24.64 -20.82
CA PHE A 156 -7.81 -25.98 -20.34
C PHE A 156 -9.05 -26.82 -20.11
N THR A 157 -8.91 -28.15 -20.20
CA THR A 157 -10.02 -29.11 -20.07
C THR A 157 -9.85 -29.95 -18.81
N ARG A 158 -10.92 -30.06 -18.03
CA ARG A 158 -10.98 -30.87 -16.81
C ARG A 158 -10.94 -32.37 -17.16
N GLN A 159 -10.17 -33.11 -16.38
CA GLN A 159 -10.04 -34.55 -16.41
C GLN A 159 -11.03 -35.23 -15.46
N ALA A 160 -11.19 -36.55 -15.61
CA ALA A 160 -12.09 -37.33 -14.78
C ALA A 160 -11.67 -37.41 -13.30
N ASP A 161 -10.39 -37.15 -12.99
CA ASP A 161 -9.88 -37.10 -11.62
C ASP A 161 -10.05 -35.73 -10.96
N GLY A 162 -10.61 -34.74 -11.67
CA GLY A 162 -10.86 -33.41 -11.16
C GLY A 162 -9.81 -32.37 -11.54
N THR A 163 -8.61 -32.79 -11.95
CA THR A 163 -7.51 -31.91 -12.38
C THR A 163 -7.71 -31.37 -13.80
N PHE A 164 -6.98 -30.34 -14.21
CA PHE A 164 -6.96 -29.83 -15.58
C PHE A 164 -5.77 -30.38 -16.36
N ASP A 165 -6.01 -30.91 -17.55
CA ASP A 165 -4.96 -31.42 -18.44
C ASP A 165 -4.20 -30.25 -19.08
N ARG A 166 -2.92 -30.09 -18.73
CA ARG A 166 -2.07 -29.05 -19.31
C ARG A 166 -1.81 -29.27 -20.80
N ASP A 167 -1.78 -30.52 -21.26
CA ASP A 167 -1.59 -30.83 -22.69
C ASP A 167 -2.86 -30.53 -23.51
N SER A 168 -4.00 -30.27 -22.85
CA SER A 168 -5.24 -29.84 -23.48
C SER A 168 -5.30 -28.34 -23.79
N GLU A 169 -4.22 -27.61 -23.49
CA GLU A 169 -4.14 -26.16 -23.68
C GLU A 169 -4.52 -25.76 -25.11
N LEU A 170 -5.57 -24.94 -25.22
CA LEU A 170 -5.91 -24.21 -26.42
C LEU A 170 -5.62 -22.73 -26.20
N VAL A 171 -4.52 -22.23 -26.76
CA VAL A 171 -4.19 -20.80 -26.76
C VAL A 171 -5.22 -20.07 -27.61
N LEU A 172 -5.93 -19.11 -27.00
CA LEU A 172 -6.91 -18.28 -27.69
C LEU A 172 -6.29 -17.01 -28.23
N LEU A 173 -5.54 -16.31 -27.38
CA LEU A 173 -4.89 -15.04 -27.72
C LEU A 173 -3.53 -14.94 -27.03
N ASP A 174 -2.55 -14.43 -27.77
CA ASP A 174 -1.30 -13.89 -27.24
C ASP A 174 -1.25 -12.41 -27.58
N ILE A 175 -1.19 -11.54 -26.57
CA ILE A 175 -1.16 -10.08 -26.74
C ILE A 175 0.22 -9.56 -26.31
N PRO A 176 1.11 -9.21 -27.26
CA PRO A 176 2.45 -8.69 -26.93
C PRO A 176 2.37 -7.29 -26.27
N GLN A 177 2.90 -7.15 -25.07
CA GLN A 177 2.86 -5.90 -24.30
C GLN A 177 3.96 -5.81 -23.22
N SER A 178 3.95 -4.73 -22.43
CA SER A 178 4.83 -4.60 -21.27
C SER A 178 4.48 -5.64 -20.21
N ARG A 179 5.42 -5.92 -19.31
CA ARG A 179 5.18 -6.74 -18.12
C ARG A 179 4.16 -6.11 -17.18
N PHE A 180 4.03 -4.78 -17.24
CA PHE A 180 3.06 -4.00 -16.46
C PHE A 180 1.88 -3.54 -17.33
N HIS A 181 0.75 -3.27 -16.69
CA HIS A 181 -0.52 -2.90 -17.34
C HIS A 181 -0.89 -3.91 -18.43
N ASN A 182 -0.87 -5.17 -18.04
CA ASN A 182 -0.99 -6.29 -18.95
C ASN A 182 -2.43 -6.83 -18.94
N GLY A 183 -2.65 -8.06 -19.40
CA GLY A 183 -3.95 -8.73 -19.34
C GLY A 183 -4.31 -9.12 -17.93
N ASN A 184 -5.44 -8.62 -17.43
CA ASN A 184 -5.76 -8.69 -16.00
C ASN A 184 -6.85 -9.71 -15.66
N HIS A 185 -8.05 -9.54 -16.20
CA HIS A 185 -9.23 -10.30 -15.78
C HIS A 185 -10.02 -10.82 -16.97
N ALA A 186 -10.55 -12.04 -16.88
CA ALA A 186 -11.50 -12.56 -17.86
C ALA A 186 -12.68 -13.21 -17.13
N ILE A 187 -13.91 -12.87 -17.53
CA ILE A 187 -15.15 -13.46 -16.98
C ILE A 187 -16.21 -13.55 -18.07
N PHE A 188 -17.17 -14.45 -17.90
CA PHE A 188 -18.32 -14.55 -18.80
C PHE A 188 -19.40 -13.52 -18.46
N GLY A 189 -19.91 -12.85 -19.49
CA GLY A 189 -21.12 -12.05 -19.38
C GLY A 189 -22.38 -12.92 -19.32
N LEU A 190 -23.51 -12.32 -18.96
CA LEU A 190 -24.81 -13.02 -19.00
C LEU A 190 -25.28 -13.35 -20.43
N ASP A 191 -24.62 -12.78 -21.44
CA ASP A 191 -24.83 -13.06 -22.85
C ASP A 191 -24.07 -14.33 -23.33
N GLY A 192 -23.26 -14.95 -22.47
CA GLY A 192 -22.53 -16.18 -22.76
C GLY A 192 -21.19 -15.96 -23.47
N TYR A 193 -20.76 -14.70 -23.67
CA TYR A 193 -19.46 -14.40 -24.25
C TYR A 193 -18.40 -14.15 -23.18
N LEU A 194 -17.14 -14.39 -23.53
CA LEU A 194 -16.00 -14.15 -22.65
C LEU A 194 -15.53 -12.71 -22.81
N TYR A 195 -15.59 -11.94 -21.73
CA TYR A 195 -15.01 -10.61 -21.63
C TYR A 195 -13.59 -10.72 -21.10
N TYR A 196 -12.65 -9.94 -21.63
CA TYR A 196 -11.24 -9.98 -21.24
C TYR A 196 -10.65 -8.57 -21.18
N SER A 197 -10.14 -8.16 -20.01
CA SER A 197 -9.55 -6.84 -19.80
C SER A 197 -8.04 -6.82 -20.07
N VAL A 198 -7.59 -5.80 -20.80
CA VAL A 198 -6.19 -5.64 -21.21
C VAL A 198 -5.76 -4.19 -20.98
N GLY A 199 -4.76 -3.98 -20.12
CA GLY A 199 -4.18 -2.65 -19.91
C GLY A 199 -3.44 -2.09 -21.12
N ASP A 200 -3.01 -0.84 -21.05
CA ASP A 200 -2.35 -0.09 -22.11
C ASP A 200 -0.93 -0.58 -22.42
N GLY A 201 -0.40 -1.53 -21.64
CA GLY A 201 0.93 -2.10 -21.78
C GLY A 201 2.05 -1.08 -21.60
N GLN A 202 1.85 -0.02 -20.79
CA GLN A 202 2.75 1.12 -20.62
C GLN A 202 3.05 1.90 -21.91
N GLN A 203 2.19 1.77 -22.92
CA GLN A 203 2.23 2.62 -24.11
C GLN A 203 1.11 3.65 -24.02
N THR A 204 1.22 4.47 -22.99
CA THR A 204 0.25 5.50 -22.60
C THR A 204 -0.23 6.30 -23.80
N GLU A 205 0.68 6.85 -24.61
CA GLU A 205 0.33 7.72 -25.74
C GLU A 205 -0.39 7.02 -26.91
N THR A 206 -0.35 5.69 -27.02
CA THR A 206 -0.74 5.02 -28.28
C THR A 206 -1.91 4.05 -28.18
N ASN A 207 -2.12 3.43 -27.02
CA ASN A 207 -3.04 2.29 -26.93
C ASN A 207 -4.45 2.69 -26.46
N GLY A 208 -4.55 3.53 -25.42
CA GLY A 208 -5.84 3.87 -24.81
C GLY A 208 -6.86 4.47 -25.79
N GLN A 209 -6.43 5.33 -26.74
CA GLN A 209 -7.32 5.97 -27.72
C GLN A 209 -7.31 5.31 -29.11
N ASN A 210 -6.73 4.12 -29.26
CA ASN A 210 -6.66 3.44 -30.56
C ASN A 210 -7.49 2.15 -30.57
N PRO A 211 -8.74 2.18 -31.09
CA PRO A 211 -9.60 1.00 -31.11
C PRO A 211 -9.10 -0.11 -32.06
N HIS A 212 -8.07 0.14 -32.89
CA HIS A 212 -7.45 -0.89 -33.73
C HIS A 212 -6.41 -1.73 -32.98
N THR A 213 -6.12 -1.43 -31.72
CA THR A 213 -5.20 -2.20 -30.87
C THR A 213 -5.95 -2.83 -29.70
N LEU A 214 -5.52 -4.03 -29.27
CA LEU A 214 -6.13 -4.74 -28.14
C LEU A 214 -5.76 -4.15 -26.76
N PRO A 215 -4.53 -3.68 -26.52
CA PRO A 215 -4.20 -3.04 -25.24
C PRO A 215 -5.01 -1.77 -24.99
N GLY A 216 -5.35 -1.49 -23.73
CA GLY A 216 -6.17 -0.35 -23.31
C GLY A 216 -7.66 -0.54 -23.52
N SER A 217 -8.13 -1.80 -23.52
CA SER A 217 -9.48 -2.18 -23.92
C SER A 217 -10.08 -3.31 -23.07
N ILE A 218 -11.41 -3.41 -23.10
CA ILE A 218 -12.15 -4.63 -22.78
C ILE A 218 -12.49 -5.34 -24.10
N LEU A 219 -12.10 -6.60 -24.22
CA LEU A 219 -12.40 -7.47 -25.35
C LEU A 219 -13.65 -8.31 -25.07
N ARG A 220 -14.37 -8.73 -26.11
CA ARG A 220 -15.52 -9.66 -26.01
C ARG A 220 -15.46 -10.71 -27.11
N LEU A 221 -15.36 -11.98 -26.72
CA LEU A 221 -15.05 -13.10 -27.61
C LEU A 221 -16.12 -14.20 -27.52
N ASP A 222 -16.44 -14.82 -28.66
CA ASP A 222 -17.20 -16.06 -28.71
C ASP A 222 -16.25 -17.25 -28.70
N VAL A 223 -16.19 -17.93 -27.55
CA VAL A 223 -15.30 -19.06 -27.31
C VAL A 223 -15.97 -20.43 -27.50
N SER A 224 -17.18 -20.46 -28.05
CA SER A 224 -17.94 -21.70 -28.31
C SER A 224 -17.30 -22.58 -29.39
N GLY A 225 -16.46 -21.99 -30.26
CA GLY A 225 -15.72 -22.72 -31.27
C GLY A 225 -14.84 -21.85 -32.16
N PRO A 226 -13.98 -22.49 -32.97
CA PRO A 226 -13.06 -21.80 -33.86
C PRO A 226 -13.78 -21.14 -35.03
N ASP A 227 -13.31 -19.95 -35.41
CA ASP A 227 -13.69 -19.29 -36.65
C ASP A 227 -12.75 -19.72 -37.77
N ALA A 228 -13.24 -20.60 -38.65
CA ALA A 228 -12.47 -21.11 -39.77
C ALA A 228 -12.17 -20.05 -40.84
N GLU A 229 -13.00 -19.00 -40.96
CA GLU A 229 -12.80 -17.93 -41.94
C GLU A 229 -11.70 -16.97 -41.48
N ARG A 230 -11.67 -16.66 -40.18
CA ARG A 230 -10.62 -15.84 -39.55
C ARG A 230 -9.36 -16.63 -39.22
N GLY A 231 -9.45 -17.96 -39.14
CA GLY A 231 -8.35 -18.83 -38.72
C GLY A 231 -8.03 -18.70 -37.23
N THR A 232 -8.99 -18.26 -36.42
CA THR A 232 -8.84 -18.06 -34.97
C THR A 232 -9.52 -19.19 -34.19
N PRO A 233 -9.02 -19.52 -32.99
CA PRO A 233 -9.63 -20.55 -32.13
C PRO A 233 -10.91 -20.08 -31.42
N TYR A 234 -11.32 -18.83 -31.65
CA TYR A 234 -12.54 -18.19 -31.19
C TYR A 234 -13.21 -17.45 -32.37
N SER A 235 -14.48 -17.07 -32.20
CA SER A 235 -15.25 -16.24 -33.12
C SER A 235 -15.51 -14.85 -32.55
N ILE A 236 -15.93 -13.90 -33.40
CA ILE A 236 -16.32 -12.55 -32.97
C ILE A 236 -17.85 -12.50 -32.84
N PRO A 237 -18.40 -12.08 -31.69
CA PRO A 237 -19.82 -11.84 -31.56
C PRO A 237 -20.31 -10.85 -32.64
N PRO A 238 -21.39 -11.15 -33.36
CA PRO A 238 -21.84 -10.34 -34.49
C PRO A 238 -22.32 -8.94 -34.10
N ASP A 239 -22.63 -8.73 -32.82
CA ASP A 239 -23.03 -7.47 -32.21
C ASP A 239 -21.87 -6.73 -31.52
N ASN A 240 -20.62 -7.19 -31.68
CA ASN A 240 -19.47 -6.39 -31.25
C ASN A 240 -19.43 -5.05 -32.01
N PRO A 241 -19.09 -3.92 -31.34
CA PRO A 241 -19.08 -2.59 -31.95
C PRO A 241 -18.20 -2.47 -33.20
N PHE A 242 -17.11 -3.23 -33.26
CA PHE A 242 -16.14 -3.22 -34.35
C PHE A 242 -16.08 -4.55 -35.11
N ALA A 243 -17.16 -5.35 -35.09
CA ALA A 243 -17.16 -6.73 -35.59
C ALA A 243 -16.68 -6.89 -37.05
N ASP A 244 -16.87 -5.87 -37.90
CA ASP A 244 -16.45 -5.88 -39.31
C ASP A 244 -14.95 -5.53 -39.52
N GLY A 245 -14.27 -5.06 -38.47
CA GLY A 245 -12.87 -4.68 -38.49
C GLY A 245 -12.55 -3.37 -39.21
N VAL A 246 -13.57 -2.55 -39.54
CA VAL A 246 -13.38 -1.31 -40.31
C VAL A 246 -12.92 -0.17 -39.42
N ASP A 247 -13.62 0.06 -38.30
CA ASP A 247 -13.39 1.21 -37.40
C ASP A 247 -12.68 0.82 -36.09
N GLY A 248 -12.29 -0.45 -35.94
CA GLY A 248 -11.58 -0.97 -34.77
C GLY A 248 -11.20 -2.44 -34.95
N ALA A 249 -10.49 -3.01 -33.97
CA ALA A 249 -10.23 -4.44 -33.92
C ALA A 249 -11.52 -5.19 -33.56
N PRO A 250 -11.91 -6.24 -34.29
CA PRO A 250 -13.18 -6.96 -34.06
C PRO A 250 -13.40 -7.49 -32.64
N GLU A 251 -12.31 -7.78 -31.93
CA GLU A 251 -12.30 -8.25 -30.56
C GLU A 251 -12.68 -7.16 -29.54
N VAL A 252 -12.44 -5.87 -29.86
CA VAL A 252 -12.63 -4.76 -28.93
C VAL A 252 -14.12 -4.49 -28.72
N TYR A 253 -14.53 -4.50 -27.44
CA TYR A 253 -15.88 -4.15 -27.01
C TYR A 253 -15.95 -2.71 -26.50
N ALA A 254 -14.94 -2.25 -25.76
CA ALA A 254 -14.78 -0.88 -25.32
C ALA A 254 -13.29 -0.55 -25.14
N TYR A 255 -12.93 0.72 -25.19
CA TYR A 255 -11.54 1.20 -25.17
C TYR A 255 -11.41 2.49 -24.35
N GLY A 256 -10.20 3.03 -24.22
CA GLY A 256 -9.97 4.22 -23.41
C GLY A 256 -9.64 3.91 -21.95
N PHE A 257 -9.10 2.72 -21.68
CA PHE A 257 -8.69 2.29 -20.34
C PHE A 257 -7.16 2.30 -20.18
N ARG A 258 -6.68 2.48 -18.95
CA ARG A 258 -5.27 2.36 -18.60
C ARG A 258 -4.89 0.95 -18.16
N ASN A 259 -5.47 0.48 -17.08
CA ASN A 259 -5.17 -0.79 -16.43
C ASN A 259 -6.42 -1.35 -15.72
N PRO A 260 -7.40 -1.85 -16.51
CA PRO A 260 -8.63 -2.43 -15.98
C PRO A 260 -8.33 -3.75 -15.24
N TRP A 261 -8.11 -3.67 -13.92
CA TRP A 261 -7.54 -4.74 -13.07
C TRP A 261 -8.53 -5.86 -12.75
N ARG A 262 -9.73 -5.48 -12.30
CA ARG A 262 -10.85 -6.38 -12.01
C ARG A 262 -12.12 -5.76 -12.54
N PHE A 263 -13.05 -6.62 -12.94
CA PHE A 263 -14.39 -6.22 -13.31
C PHE A 263 -15.36 -7.34 -12.97
N THR A 264 -16.62 -7.00 -12.75
CA THR A 264 -17.64 -7.94 -12.28
C THR A 264 -18.92 -7.75 -13.06
N VAL A 265 -19.74 -8.81 -13.13
CA VAL A 265 -21.06 -8.81 -13.75
C VAL A 265 -22.11 -8.84 -12.64
N ASP A 266 -23.06 -7.90 -12.61
CA ASP A 266 -24.24 -8.00 -11.75
C ASP A 266 -25.14 -9.12 -12.28
N PRO A 267 -25.33 -10.23 -11.53
CA PRO A 267 -26.06 -11.39 -12.03
C PRO A 267 -27.55 -11.12 -12.28
N GLU A 268 -28.11 -10.02 -11.77
CA GLU A 268 -29.50 -9.65 -12.03
C GLU A 268 -29.71 -8.73 -13.23
N THR A 269 -28.78 -7.80 -13.48
CA THR A 269 -28.95 -6.78 -14.55
C THR A 269 -28.09 -7.07 -15.77
N GLY A 270 -26.98 -7.79 -15.61
CA GLY A 270 -25.95 -7.96 -16.63
C GLY A 270 -25.01 -6.77 -16.77
N ASP A 271 -25.13 -5.76 -15.91
CA ASP A 271 -24.22 -4.62 -15.88
C ASP A 271 -22.81 -5.08 -15.53
N ILE A 272 -21.81 -4.55 -16.25
CA ILE A 272 -20.40 -4.84 -16.00
C ILE A 272 -19.74 -3.61 -15.37
N TYR A 273 -19.20 -3.77 -14.17
CA TYR A 273 -18.47 -2.73 -13.46
C TYR A 273 -16.97 -2.99 -13.58
N VAL A 274 -16.22 -2.02 -14.09
CA VAL A 274 -14.78 -2.13 -14.33
C VAL A 274 -14.03 -1.24 -13.35
N GLY A 275 -13.05 -1.80 -12.64
CA GLY A 275 -12.11 -1.00 -11.87
C GLY A 275 -10.86 -0.74 -12.70
N ASP A 276 -10.70 0.51 -13.13
CA ASP A 276 -9.53 0.96 -13.88
C ASP A 276 -8.54 1.67 -12.94
N VAL A 277 -7.31 1.12 -12.89
CA VAL A 277 -6.27 1.64 -12.01
C VAL A 277 -5.60 2.84 -12.68
N GLY A 278 -5.57 3.96 -11.97
CA GLY A 278 -4.97 5.22 -12.40
C GLY A 278 -3.47 5.18 -12.59
N GLN A 279 -2.97 6.06 -13.45
CA GLN A 279 -1.54 6.32 -13.60
C GLN A 279 -1.02 7.09 -12.41
N ASP A 280 -1.65 8.22 -12.18
CA ASP A 280 -1.08 9.30 -11.45
C ASP A 280 -2.09 9.82 -10.42
N ALA A 281 -3.25 10.32 -10.85
CA ALA A 281 -4.09 11.17 -10.02
C ALA A 281 -5.31 10.48 -9.38
N VAL A 282 -5.96 9.58 -10.11
CA VAL A 282 -7.29 9.07 -9.74
C VAL A 282 -7.47 7.61 -10.06
N GLU A 283 -8.21 6.97 -9.17
CA GLU A 283 -8.72 5.62 -9.33
C GLU A 283 -10.21 5.68 -9.71
N GLU A 284 -10.69 4.75 -10.54
CA GLU A 284 -12.05 4.84 -11.06
C GLU A 284 -12.82 3.51 -11.13
N ILE A 285 -14.14 3.61 -11.04
CA ILE A 285 -15.07 2.54 -11.41
C ILE A 285 -15.93 3.00 -12.58
N ASP A 286 -15.94 2.22 -13.64
CA ASP A 286 -16.73 2.45 -14.84
C ASP A 286 -17.90 1.48 -14.97
N LEU A 287 -18.98 1.97 -15.57
CA LEU A 287 -20.06 1.11 -16.07
C LEU A 287 -19.82 0.85 -17.56
N LEU A 288 -19.54 -0.41 -17.91
CA LEU A 288 -19.13 -0.81 -19.26
C LEU A 288 -20.24 -0.59 -20.29
N GLN A 289 -19.91 0.07 -21.41
CA GLN A 289 -20.83 0.29 -22.53
C GLN A 289 -20.21 -0.19 -23.85
N ALA A 290 -21.04 -0.78 -24.71
CA ALA A 290 -20.63 -1.23 -26.05
C ALA A 290 -20.11 -0.03 -26.88
N GLY A 291 -18.86 -0.11 -27.32
CA GLY A 291 -18.18 0.92 -28.11
C GLY A 291 -17.76 2.13 -27.29
N GLY A 292 -17.87 2.06 -25.96
CA GLY A 292 -17.53 3.15 -25.06
C GLY A 292 -16.06 3.53 -25.11
N ASN A 293 -15.79 4.82 -24.98
CA ASN A 293 -14.46 5.40 -24.83
C ASN A 293 -14.34 6.04 -23.46
N TYR A 294 -13.45 5.55 -22.61
CA TYR A 294 -13.28 6.04 -21.23
C TYR A 294 -12.23 7.16 -21.11
N GLY A 295 -11.56 7.49 -22.22
CA GLY A 295 -10.81 8.72 -22.38
C GLY A 295 -9.31 8.62 -22.09
N TRP A 296 -8.80 7.53 -21.52
CA TRP A 296 -7.35 7.34 -21.34
C TRP A 296 -6.61 7.28 -22.70
N PRO A 297 -5.46 7.96 -22.87
CA PRO A 297 -4.75 8.81 -21.91
C PRO A 297 -5.05 10.31 -22.03
N LEU A 298 -6.06 10.74 -22.78
CA LEU A 298 -6.37 12.17 -22.91
C LEU A 298 -6.88 12.73 -21.57
N ARG A 299 -7.60 11.89 -20.83
CA ARG A 299 -7.95 12.09 -19.43
C ARG A 299 -7.68 10.86 -18.57
N GLU A 300 -7.58 11.08 -17.27
CA GLU A 300 -7.53 10.08 -16.21
C GLU A 300 -8.72 10.36 -15.28
N GLY A 301 -9.73 9.49 -15.26
CA GLY A 301 -11.06 9.86 -14.76
C GLY A 301 -11.61 11.07 -15.50
N THR A 302 -12.08 12.07 -14.75
CA THR A 302 -12.57 13.33 -15.33
C THR A 302 -11.47 14.38 -15.55
N ILE A 303 -10.20 14.03 -15.30
CA ILE A 303 -9.09 14.99 -15.22
C ILE A 303 -8.24 14.92 -16.47
N CYS A 304 -7.94 16.07 -17.06
CA CYS A 304 -7.03 16.19 -18.19
C CYS A 304 -5.63 15.65 -17.86
N PHE A 305 -5.10 14.81 -18.76
CA PHE A 305 -3.81 14.15 -18.59
C PHE A 305 -2.82 14.53 -19.72
N LEU A 306 -3.00 14.02 -20.95
CA LEU A 306 -2.12 14.40 -22.08
C LEU A 306 -2.54 15.67 -22.82
N GLU A 307 -3.80 16.09 -22.69
CA GLU A 307 -4.33 17.26 -23.39
C GLU A 307 -5.15 18.14 -22.43
N ASP A 308 -5.03 19.47 -22.55
CA ASP A 308 -5.84 20.45 -21.81
C ASP A 308 -6.27 21.57 -22.78
N PRO A 309 -7.59 21.75 -23.04
CA PRO A 309 -8.72 21.04 -22.44
C PRO A 309 -8.94 19.63 -23.03
N CYS A 310 -9.44 18.72 -22.21
CA CYS A 310 -9.77 17.33 -22.54
C CYS A 310 -11.30 17.09 -22.61
N ASP A 311 -12.07 18.08 -23.07
CA ASP A 311 -13.53 18.15 -22.95
C ASP A 311 -14.30 17.45 -24.09
N ASP A 312 -13.77 16.34 -24.63
CA ASP A 312 -14.46 15.58 -25.68
C ASP A 312 -15.75 14.92 -25.11
N PRO A 313 -16.94 15.30 -25.59
CA PRO A 313 -18.21 14.78 -25.06
C PRO A 313 -18.47 13.32 -25.45
N SER A 314 -17.61 12.70 -26.26
CA SER A 314 -17.68 11.26 -26.55
C SER A 314 -17.09 10.38 -25.44
N PHE A 315 -16.33 10.96 -24.52
CA PHE A 315 -15.81 10.20 -23.39
C PHE A 315 -16.92 9.90 -22.36
N ILE A 316 -16.86 8.70 -21.78
CA ILE A 316 -17.80 8.22 -20.76
C ILE A 316 -17.18 8.42 -19.39
N ASP A 317 -17.84 9.20 -18.54
CA ASP A 317 -17.36 9.47 -17.18
C ASP A 317 -17.51 8.24 -16.27
N PRO A 318 -16.56 8.03 -15.34
CA PRO A 318 -16.68 6.96 -14.37
C PRO A 318 -17.83 7.22 -13.40
N ILE A 319 -18.42 6.15 -12.87
CA ILE A 319 -19.46 6.24 -11.83
C ILE A 319 -18.89 6.47 -10.43
N VAL A 320 -17.57 6.24 -10.27
CA VAL A 320 -16.77 6.57 -9.08
C VAL A 320 -15.42 7.07 -9.56
N GLU A 321 -14.97 8.20 -9.01
CA GLU A 321 -13.56 8.60 -9.06
C GLU A 321 -13.11 9.00 -7.65
N TYR A 322 -11.85 8.70 -7.29
CA TYR A 322 -11.24 9.19 -6.05
C TYR A 322 -9.75 9.43 -6.21
N ARG A 323 -9.21 10.37 -5.43
CA ARG A 323 -7.81 10.78 -5.54
C ARG A 323 -6.87 9.75 -4.94
N HIS A 324 -5.61 9.76 -5.40
CA HIS A 324 -4.56 8.95 -4.78
C HIS A 324 -4.18 9.35 -3.33
N SER A 325 -4.77 10.43 -2.81
CA SER A 325 -4.74 10.75 -1.38
C SER A 325 -5.74 9.91 -0.56
N GLU A 326 -6.80 9.42 -1.20
CA GLU A 326 -7.91 8.70 -0.56
C GLU A 326 -7.77 7.17 -0.68
N GLY A 327 -7.25 6.69 -1.82
CA GLY A 327 -6.83 5.30 -2.13
C GLY A 327 -5.66 5.32 -3.13
N LYS A 328 -5.27 4.20 -3.75
CA LYS A 328 -4.06 4.09 -4.61
C LYS A 328 -4.16 3.07 -5.76
N SER A 329 -5.13 2.16 -5.71
CA SER A 329 -5.28 1.07 -6.69
C SER A 329 -6.64 0.41 -6.51
N VAL A 330 -7.61 0.79 -7.32
CA VAL A 330 -8.98 0.26 -7.23
C VAL A 330 -9.05 -1.25 -7.48
N THR A 331 -9.97 -1.88 -6.76
CA THR A 331 -10.41 -3.26 -7.00
C THR A 331 -11.93 -3.24 -7.13
N ALA A 332 -12.44 -3.61 -8.31
CA ALA A 332 -13.86 -3.74 -8.53
C ALA A 332 -14.48 -4.78 -7.60
N GLY A 333 -15.70 -4.51 -7.16
CA GLY A 333 -16.47 -5.38 -6.28
C GLY A 333 -17.83 -5.70 -6.86
N PHE A 334 -18.85 -5.80 -6.02
CA PHE A 334 -20.16 -6.31 -6.42
C PHE A 334 -21.27 -5.44 -5.87
N ARG A 335 -22.41 -5.48 -6.57
CA ARG A 335 -23.66 -5.01 -6.00
C ARG A 335 -24.14 -6.00 -4.93
N TYR A 336 -24.27 -5.52 -3.70
CA TYR A 336 -24.66 -6.36 -2.58
C TYR A 336 -26.17 -6.42 -2.46
N ARG A 337 -26.75 -7.62 -2.57
CA ARG A 337 -28.19 -7.82 -2.65
C ARG A 337 -28.78 -8.52 -1.44
N ARG A 338 -27.96 -8.72 -0.41
CA ARG A 338 -28.39 -9.30 0.86
C ARG A 338 -28.67 -8.23 1.90
N ASP A 339 -29.44 -8.61 2.91
CA ASP A 339 -29.88 -7.75 4.02
C ASP A 339 -29.14 -8.05 5.34
N ASP A 340 -28.19 -9.00 5.36
CA ASP A 340 -27.44 -9.38 6.57
C ASP A 340 -26.43 -8.32 7.03
N ILE A 341 -26.07 -7.38 6.17
CA ILE A 341 -25.31 -6.19 6.53
C ILE A 341 -26.20 -4.94 6.41
N PRO A 342 -26.64 -4.36 7.54
CA PRO A 342 -27.60 -3.26 7.53
C PRO A 342 -27.15 -2.06 6.68
N GLY A 343 -27.99 -1.68 5.72
CA GLY A 343 -27.79 -0.50 4.87
C GLY A 343 -26.86 -0.70 3.67
N LEU A 344 -26.47 -1.95 3.34
CA LEU A 344 -25.74 -2.28 2.12
C LEU A 344 -26.59 -2.86 0.98
N GLU A 345 -27.82 -3.29 1.25
CA GLU A 345 -28.71 -3.83 0.22
C GLU A 345 -28.87 -2.86 -0.96
N GLY A 346 -28.60 -3.34 -2.17
CA GLY A 346 -28.66 -2.61 -3.43
C GLY A 346 -27.46 -1.73 -3.74
N ARG A 347 -26.51 -1.54 -2.80
CA ARG A 347 -25.31 -0.73 -2.99
C ARG A 347 -24.20 -1.51 -3.70
N TYR A 348 -23.40 -0.84 -4.50
CA TYR A 348 -22.21 -1.41 -5.12
C TYR A 348 -21.01 -1.16 -4.21
N LEU A 349 -20.34 -2.23 -3.79
CA LEU A 349 -19.12 -2.16 -2.99
C LEU A 349 -17.90 -2.30 -3.90
N TYR A 350 -16.85 -1.58 -3.57
CA TYR A 350 -15.54 -1.68 -4.19
C TYR A 350 -14.45 -1.43 -3.15
N ALA A 351 -13.23 -1.83 -3.46
CA ALA A 351 -12.10 -1.76 -2.53
C ALA A 351 -10.91 -1.01 -3.12
N ASP A 352 -9.99 -0.63 -2.25
CA ASP A 352 -8.64 -0.21 -2.62
C ASP A 352 -7.63 -1.30 -2.23
N TYR A 353 -6.74 -1.65 -3.15
CA TYR A 353 -5.72 -2.66 -2.93
C TYR A 353 -4.65 -2.21 -1.93
N GLN A 354 -4.16 -0.97 -1.95
CA GLN A 354 -3.00 -0.61 -1.10
C GLN A 354 -3.40 -0.19 0.31
N LEU A 355 -4.45 0.62 0.42
CA LEU A 355 -4.96 1.11 1.71
C LEU A 355 -5.98 0.15 2.33
N GLY A 356 -6.54 -0.76 1.54
CA GLY A 356 -7.48 -1.77 2.04
C GLY A 356 -8.84 -1.23 2.45
N LYS A 357 -9.18 -0.02 2.01
CA LYS A 357 -10.47 0.58 2.27
C LYS A 357 -11.54 -0.14 1.46
N ILE A 358 -12.75 -0.19 2.01
CA ILE A 358 -13.94 -0.62 1.28
C ILE A 358 -14.93 0.53 1.33
N TRP A 359 -15.46 0.90 0.18
CA TRP A 359 -16.52 1.89 0.05
C TRP A 359 -17.75 1.28 -0.61
N SER A 360 -18.85 2.02 -0.55
CA SER A 360 -20.04 1.70 -1.32
C SER A 360 -20.73 2.93 -1.90
N ILE A 361 -21.38 2.75 -3.04
CA ILE A 361 -22.24 3.75 -3.70
C ILE A 361 -23.62 3.19 -4.02
N GLU A 362 -24.58 4.08 -4.26
CA GLU A 362 -25.87 3.73 -4.86
C GLU A 362 -25.75 3.83 -6.39
N VAL A 363 -25.94 2.72 -7.10
CA VAL A 363 -25.86 2.75 -8.56
C VAL A 363 -27.16 3.33 -9.15
N GLY A 364 -27.03 4.13 -10.21
CA GLY A 364 -28.15 4.73 -10.94
C GLY A 364 -28.65 6.06 -10.34
N VAL A 365 -27.90 6.62 -9.40
CA VAL A 365 -28.08 7.98 -8.88
C VAL A 365 -27.02 8.87 -9.51
N GLU A 366 -27.39 10.07 -9.94
CA GLU A 366 -26.45 11.09 -10.45
C GLU A 366 -25.59 11.59 -9.27
N GLU A 367 -24.25 11.47 -9.38
CA GLU A 367 -23.27 11.75 -8.31
C GLU A 367 -23.58 11.03 -6.97
N PRO A 368 -23.52 9.69 -6.92
CA PRO A 368 -23.89 8.98 -5.70
C PRO A 368 -22.87 9.27 -4.59
N PRO A 369 -23.31 9.64 -3.37
CA PRO A 369 -22.39 9.88 -2.28
C PRO A 369 -21.68 8.57 -1.91
N THR A 370 -20.37 8.56 -2.11
CA THR A 370 -19.48 7.50 -1.63
C THR A 370 -19.56 7.40 -0.12
N ARG A 371 -19.76 6.18 0.39
CA ARG A 371 -19.76 5.89 1.82
C ARG A 371 -18.62 4.95 2.15
N LEU A 372 -17.75 5.36 3.06
CA LEU A 372 -16.72 4.50 3.62
C LEU A 372 -17.37 3.42 4.50
N GLU A 373 -17.11 2.16 4.17
CA GLU A 373 -17.60 0.99 4.91
C GLU A 373 -16.52 0.37 5.80
N MET A 374 -15.24 0.53 5.41
CA MET A 374 -14.08 0.08 6.16
C MET A 374 -12.87 1.01 5.96
N GLU A 375 -12.26 1.50 7.04
CA GLU A 375 -11.12 2.47 7.03
C GLU A 375 -9.78 1.89 6.51
N GLY A 376 -9.65 0.56 6.49
CA GLY A 376 -8.63 -0.19 5.74
C GLY A 376 -7.29 -0.46 6.46
N GLN A 377 -6.82 -1.72 6.34
CA GLN A 377 -5.47 -2.25 6.69
C GLN A 377 -5.18 -3.57 5.93
N TRP A 378 -5.66 -3.70 4.69
CA TRP A 378 -5.75 -4.99 3.98
C TRP A 378 -5.32 -4.85 2.52
N PHE A 379 -4.44 -5.72 2.03
CA PHE A 379 -4.14 -5.73 0.58
C PHE A 379 -5.24 -6.45 -0.20
N ILE A 380 -6.37 -5.79 -0.48
CA ILE A 380 -7.54 -6.41 -1.12
C ILE A 380 -7.32 -6.46 -2.64
N VAL A 381 -6.95 -7.63 -3.16
CA VAL A 381 -6.58 -7.80 -4.58
C VAL A 381 -7.74 -8.19 -5.48
N SER A 382 -8.77 -8.80 -4.90
CA SER A 382 -9.95 -9.28 -5.60
C SER A 382 -11.10 -9.42 -4.61
N MET A 383 -12.32 -9.21 -5.11
CA MET A 383 -13.56 -9.54 -4.43
C MET A 383 -14.24 -10.67 -5.21
N GLN A 384 -15.07 -11.47 -4.54
CA GLN A 384 -15.92 -12.50 -5.15
C GLN A 384 -17.28 -12.54 -4.47
N GLN A 385 -18.33 -12.85 -5.23
CA GLN A 385 -19.67 -13.11 -4.71
C GLN A 385 -20.02 -14.59 -4.91
N ASP A 386 -20.54 -15.26 -3.87
CA ASP A 386 -21.11 -16.61 -4.04
C ASP A 386 -22.52 -16.58 -4.62
N ARG A 387 -23.04 -17.77 -4.99
CA ARG A 387 -24.39 -17.95 -5.51
C ARG A 387 -25.50 -17.56 -4.53
N GLU A 388 -25.20 -17.42 -3.24
CA GLU A 388 -26.13 -16.93 -2.23
C GLU A 388 -26.04 -15.41 -2.05
N GLY A 389 -25.05 -14.75 -2.65
CA GLY A 389 -24.83 -13.31 -2.60
C GLY A 389 -23.89 -12.85 -1.48
N PHE A 390 -23.26 -13.76 -0.72
CA PHE A 390 -22.23 -13.36 0.25
C PHE A 390 -20.98 -12.87 -0.49
N LEU A 391 -20.35 -11.84 0.06
CA LEU A 391 -19.12 -11.28 -0.50
C LEU A 391 -17.90 -11.79 0.23
N TYR A 392 -16.88 -12.10 -0.55
CA TYR A 392 -15.56 -12.50 -0.11
C TYR A 392 -14.53 -11.51 -0.65
N VAL A 393 -13.50 -11.26 0.15
CA VAL A 393 -12.32 -10.49 -0.24
C VAL A 393 -11.09 -11.38 -0.13
N LEU A 394 -10.17 -11.23 -1.08
CA LEU A 394 -8.89 -11.90 -1.07
C LEU A 394 -7.85 -10.92 -0.56
N ARG A 395 -7.22 -11.29 0.56
CA ARG A 395 -6.07 -10.55 1.08
C ARG A 395 -4.80 -11.10 0.44
N PHE A 396 -4.13 -10.25 -0.32
CA PHE A 396 -2.83 -10.52 -0.90
C PHE A 396 -1.74 -10.43 0.15
N ASP A 397 -0.85 -11.42 0.16
CA ASP A 397 0.32 -11.45 1.03
C ASP A 397 1.36 -12.40 0.44
N MET A 398 2.56 -11.88 0.17
CA MET A 398 3.68 -12.68 -0.34
C MET A 398 4.52 -13.30 0.78
N MET A 399 4.41 -12.80 2.01
CA MET A 399 5.12 -13.29 3.19
C MET A 399 4.39 -14.48 3.84
N GLY A 400 3.07 -14.57 3.63
CA GLY A 400 2.21 -15.69 4.01
C GLY A 400 1.88 -15.75 5.50
N ASN A 401 1.82 -14.60 6.15
CA ASN A 401 1.43 -14.46 7.55
C ASN A 401 -0.06 -14.16 7.68
N GLU A 402 -0.63 -13.38 6.76
CA GLU A 402 -2.00 -12.88 6.85
C GLU A 402 -2.78 -12.97 5.53
N GLY A 403 -2.21 -13.56 4.48
CA GLY A 403 -2.93 -13.87 3.23
C GLY A 403 -4.13 -14.80 3.45
N GLY A 404 -5.16 -14.65 2.62
CA GLY A 404 -6.28 -15.58 2.66
C GLY A 404 -7.59 -15.10 2.06
N ILE A 405 -8.61 -15.93 2.28
CA ILE A 405 -9.99 -15.73 1.82
C ILE A 405 -10.84 -15.32 3.04
N TYR A 406 -11.58 -14.22 2.90
CA TYR A 406 -12.34 -13.65 4.00
C TYR A 406 -13.74 -13.27 3.53
N ARG A 407 -14.77 -13.67 4.27
CA ARG A 407 -16.14 -13.24 4.04
C ARG A 407 -16.37 -11.88 4.70
N LEU A 408 -17.02 -10.96 4.00
CA LEU A 408 -17.49 -9.71 4.59
C LEU A 408 -18.72 -9.99 5.45
N GLU A 409 -18.68 -9.51 6.69
CA GLU A 409 -19.80 -9.59 7.64
C GLU A 409 -20.09 -8.21 8.22
N ALA A 410 -21.27 -8.04 8.82
CA ALA A 410 -21.57 -6.85 9.58
C ALA A 410 -20.56 -6.68 10.72
N ALA A 411 -19.99 -5.49 10.82
CA ALA A 411 -19.21 -5.10 11.98
C ALA A 411 -20.14 -5.02 13.21
N PRO A 412 -19.68 -5.45 14.40
CA PRO A 412 -20.45 -5.21 15.62
C PRO A 412 -20.64 -3.69 15.78
N PRO A 413 -21.77 -3.24 16.37
CA PRO A 413 -21.95 -1.83 16.65
C PRO A 413 -20.74 -1.34 17.47
N PRO A 414 -20.13 -0.20 17.11
CA PRO A 414 -18.97 0.30 17.82
C PRO A 414 -19.36 0.50 19.28
N GLU A 415 -18.58 -0.10 20.19
CA GLU A 415 -18.67 0.25 21.61
C GLU A 415 -18.44 1.77 21.76
N PRO A 416 -19.09 2.45 22.72
CA PRO A 416 -18.82 3.85 22.97
C PRO A 416 -17.31 4.04 23.19
N SER A 417 -16.67 4.74 22.27
CA SER A 417 -15.23 4.96 22.36
C SER A 417 -14.92 5.71 23.66
N THR A 418 -14.03 5.13 24.46
CA THR A 418 -13.38 5.82 25.59
C THR A 418 -12.16 6.61 25.15
N PHE A 419 -11.86 6.63 23.85
CA PHE A 419 -10.72 7.35 23.32
C PHE A 419 -10.96 8.87 23.46
N PRO A 420 -10.02 9.61 24.07
CA PRO A 420 -10.12 11.04 24.33
C PRO A 420 -10.47 11.86 23.08
N ARG A 421 -11.55 12.64 23.15
CA ARG A 421 -11.94 13.55 22.05
C ARG A 421 -11.15 14.85 22.12
N LEU A 422 -10.77 15.27 23.32
CA LEU A 422 -9.94 16.44 23.54
C LEU A 422 -8.50 16.05 23.87
N LEU A 423 -7.55 16.90 23.51
CA LEU A 423 -6.13 16.67 23.80
C LEU A 423 -5.86 16.70 25.31
N SER A 424 -6.53 17.58 26.04
CA SER A 424 -6.49 17.66 27.51
C SER A 424 -6.93 16.37 28.22
N GLU A 425 -7.73 15.53 27.56
CA GLU A 425 -8.24 14.26 28.11
C GLU A 425 -7.29 13.07 27.87
N THR A 426 -6.19 13.27 27.14
CA THR A 426 -5.27 12.19 26.75
C THR A 426 -4.34 11.73 27.86
N GLY A 427 -4.18 12.53 28.91
CA GLY A 427 -3.18 12.31 29.96
C GLY A 427 -1.75 12.66 29.53
N CYS A 428 -1.53 13.04 28.27
CA CYS A 428 -0.22 13.46 27.73
C CYS A 428 0.06 14.96 27.86
N PHE A 429 -0.96 15.73 28.23
CA PHE A 429 -0.90 17.17 28.41
C PHE A 429 -1.53 17.56 29.75
N ASP A 430 -1.19 18.75 30.23
CA ASP A 430 -1.83 19.32 31.41
C ASP A 430 -3.34 19.52 31.11
N PRO A 431 -4.26 18.94 31.90
CA PRO A 431 -5.69 19.04 31.65
C PRO A 431 -6.25 20.46 31.85
N GLU A 432 -5.54 21.34 32.56
CA GLU A 432 -5.92 22.75 32.73
C GLU A 432 -5.26 23.67 31.69
N ASP A 433 -4.12 23.27 31.11
CA ASP A 433 -3.41 24.01 30.06
C ASP A 433 -2.73 23.06 29.06
N PRO A 434 -3.46 22.52 28.07
CA PRO A 434 -2.95 21.48 27.18
C PRO A 434 -1.86 21.95 26.21
N ARG A 435 -1.38 23.19 26.34
CA ARG A 435 -0.17 23.68 25.67
C ARG A 435 1.10 23.20 26.36
N GLN A 436 0.99 22.72 27.61
CA GLN A 436 2.06 22.11 28.38
C GLN A 436 1.89 20.60 28.38
N VAL A 437 2.99 19.87 28.17
CA VAL A 437 2.99 18.41 28.28
C VAL A 437 2.90 17.97 29.74
N ALA A 438 2.35 16.78 29.97
CA ALA A 438 2.25 16.21 31.32
C ALA A 438 3.64 15.87 31.90
N PRO A 439 3.79 15.78 33.24
CA PRO A 439 5.01 15.27 33.86
C PRO A 439 5.42 13.90 33.32
N GLY A 440 6.71 13.67 33.12
CA GLY A 440 7.24 12.42 32.55
C GLY A 440 7.27 12.37 31.02
N VAL A 441 6.63 13.33 30.35
CA VAL A 441 6.70 13.51 28.90
C VAL A 441 7.90 14.41 28.57
N VAL A 442 8.93 13.86 27.93
CA VAL A 442 10.23 14.54 27.78
C VAL A 442 10.49 15.00 26.35
N PRO A 443 11.05 16.21 26.14
CA PRO A 443 11.35 16.70 24.81
C PRO A 443 12.53 15.96 24.17
N PHE A 444 12.54 15.89 22.85
CA PHE A 444 13.70 15.47 22.06
C PHE A 444 13.74 16.25 20.74
N GLU A 445 14.92 16.41 20.15
CA GLU A 445 15.05 17.13 18.88
C GLU A 445 15.98 16.38 17.91
N PRO A 446 15.45 15.83 16.80
CA PRO A 446 16.27 15.26 15.74
C PRO A 446 17.22 16.31 15.15
N THR A 447 18.46 15.91 14.93
CA THR A 447 19.49 16.80 14.37
C THR A 447 19.20 17.14 12.90
N ALA A 448 18.73 16.17 12.11
CA ALA A 448 18.18 16.38 10.77
C ALA A 448 16.66 16.30 10.80
N ARG A 449 16.00 17.45 10.58
CA ARG A 449 14.55 17.60 10.75
C ARG A 449 13.79 17.27 9.47
N LEU A 450 12.67 16.55 9.63
CA LEU A 450 11.63 16.43 8.60
C LEU A 450 11.07 17.83 8.28
N TRP A 451 11.01 18.19 7.00
CA TRP A 451 10.34 19.38 6.47
C TRP A 451 8.82 19.20 6.43
N SER A 452 8.07 20.25 6.77
CA SER A 452 6.59 20.25 6.71
C SER A 452 6.07 21.67 6.48
N ASP A 453 6.33 22.20 5.28
CA ASP A 453 5.87 23.51 4.80
C ASP A 453 6.19 24.68 5.76
N GLY A 454 7.36 24.66 6.39
CA GLY A 454 7.81 25.72 7.30
C GLY A 454 7.21 25.68 8.72
N ALA A 455 6.48 24.63 9.09
CA ALA A 455 5.91 24.51 10.43
C ALA A 455 7.00 24.39 11.52
N ASP A 456 6.84 25.17 12.58
CA ASP A 456 7.54 24.96 13.85
C ASP A 456 7.07 23.66 14.48
N LYS A 457 7.99 22.90 15.10
CA LYS A 457 7.70 21.58 15.65
C LYS A 457 8.25 21.43 17.05
N GLY A 458 7.38 21.11 17.98
CA GLY A 458 7.76 20.50 19.25
C GLY A 458 7.63 18.98 19.17
N ARG A 459 8.54 18.25 19.81
CA ARG A 459 8.52 16.79 19.85
C ARG A 459 8.79 16.30 21.27
N TRP A 460 8.03 15.29 21.67
CA TRP A 460 8.18 14.66 22.97
C TRP A 460 8.00 13.16 22.88
N LEU A 461 8.56 12.46 23.85
CA LEU A 461 8.37 11.03 24.06
C LEU A 461 7.87 10.77 25.48
N ALA A 462 6.94 9.83 25.61
CA ALA A 462 6.43 9.33 26.88
C ALA A 462 6.58 7.81 26.90
N LEU A 463 7.18 7.28 27.97
CA LEU A 463 7.38 5.85 28.18
C LEU A 463 6.69 5.40 29.46
N PRO A 464 6.16 4.16 29.52
CA PRO A 464 5.73 3.58 30.79
C PRO A 464 6.87 3.46 31.79
N ASP A 465 6.57 3.69 33.08
CA ASP A 465 7.55 3.73 34.17
C ASP A 465 8.34 2.42 34.37
N ASP A 466 7.77 1.30 33.93
CA ASP A 466 8.32 -0.06 34.04
C ASP A 466 8.87 -0.59 32.70
N ARG A 467 9.03 0.28 31.70
CA ARG A 467 9.52 -0.07 30.35
C ARG A 467 10.73 0.76 29.93
N ARG A 468 11.49 0.24 28.96
CA ARG A 468 12.73 0.81 28.42
C ARG A 468 12.80 0.61 26.90
N VAL A 469 13.49 1.52 26.22
CA VAL A 469 13.75 1.46 24.78
C VAL A 469 14.89 0.48 24.49
N GLN A 470 14.75 -0.29 23.42
CA GLN A 470 15.83 -1.10 22.86
C GLN A 470 16.41 -0.40 21.63
N VAL A 471 17.68 -0.64 21.34
CA VAL A 471 18.34 -0.12 20.13
C VAL A 471 18.49 -1.27 19.14
N GLY A 472 17.93 -1.10 17.95
CA GLY A 472 18.07 -2.07 16.87
C GLY A 472 19.49 -2.09 16.30
N PRO A 473 19.84 -3.11 15.50
CA PRO A 473 21.17 -3.25 14.91
C PRO A 473 21.55 -2.09 13.97
N ASP A 474 20.54 -1.40 13.40
CA ASP A 474 20.71 -0.25 12.51
C ASP A 474 20.63 1.11 13.25
N GLY A 475 20.49 1.08 14.60
CA GLY A 475 20.36 2.27 15.46
C GLY A 475 18.95 2.83 15.61
N ASP A 476 17.97 2.23 14.95
CA ASP A 476 16.56 2.54 15.13
C ASP A 476 16.14 2.27 16.59
N LEU A 477 15.33 3.17 17.16
CA LEU A 477 14.80 2.98 18.51
C LEU A 477 13.56 2.10 18.49
N LEU A 478 13.64 0.96 19.17
CA LEU A 478 12.55 0.01 19.34
C LEU A 478 11.80 0.34 20.62
N PHE A 479 10.67 1.05 20.46
CA PHE A 479 9.85 1.49 21.57
C PHE A 479 8.93 0.38 22.12
N PRO A 480 8.82 0.26 23.46
CA PRO A 480 7.95 -0.72 24.09
C PRO A 480 6.47 -0.34 23.97
N VAL A 481 5.59 -1.33 24.15
CA VAL A 481 4.14 -1.10 24.31
C VAL A 481 3.86 -0.14 25.45
N GLY A 482 2.92 0.79 25.22
CA GLY A 482 2.57 1.90 26.10
C GLY A 482 3.22 3.22 25.70
N THR A 483 4.19 3.23 24.77
CA THR A 483 4.89 4.44 24.33
C THR A 483 3.97 5.40 23.57
N VAL A 484 4.11 6.70 23.82
CA VAL A 484 3.50 7.77 23.02
C VAL A 484 4.59 8.71 22.49
N LEU A 485 4.67 8.85 21.17
CA LEU A 485 5.47 9.89 20.52
C LEU A 485 4.54 11.04 20.13
N ILE A 486 4.93 12.26 20.51
CA ILE A 486 4.10 13.45 20.37
C ILE A 486 4.80 14.41 19.44
N LYS A 487 4.04 15.00 18.51
CA LYS A 487 4.51 16.07 17.65
C LYS A 487 3.46 17.17 17.57
N THR A 488 3.83 18.38 17.96
CA THR A 488 2.95 19.55 17.85
C THR A 488 3.50 20.48 16.79
N PHE A 489 2.64 20.89 15.86
CA PHE A 489 2.95 21.77 14.75
C PHE A 489 2.34 23.15 14.98
N GLY A 490 3.14 24.18 14.72
CA GLY A 490 2.71 25.56 14.82
C GLY A 490 3.23 26.44 13.70
N PHE A 491 2.59 27.60 13.57
CA PHE A 491 2.96 28.68 12.66
C PHE A 491 2.74 30.01 13.38
N GLU A 492 3.68 30.95 13.27
CA GLU A 492 3.51 32.32 13.79
C GLU A 492 3.05 32.36 15.25
N ASP A 493 3.68 31.56 16.12
CA ASP A 493 3.36 31.41 17.55
C ASP A 493 1.97 30.82 17.88
N ARG A 494 1.29 30.19 16.90
CA ARG A 494 0.03 29.47 17.09
C ARG A 494 0.20 27.98 16.86
N LEU A 495 -0.45 27.18 17.69
CA LEU A 495 -0.56 25.72 17.52
C LEU A 495 -1.72 25.41 16.57
N HIS A 496 -1.46 24.50 15.62
CA HIS A 496 -2.44 24.10 14.60
C HIS A 496 -2.79 22.62 14.69
N GLU A 497 -1.80 21.79 14.97
CA GLU A 497 -1.97 20.34 15.02
C GLU A 497 -1.13 19.73 16.13
N THR A 498 -1.68 18.75 16.83
CA THR A 498 -0.90 17.81 17.65
C THR A 498 -1.15 16.39 17.16
N ARG A 499 -0.09 15.67 16.83
CA ARG A 499 -0.13 14.25 16.48
C ARG A 499 0.37 13.41 17.64
N LEU A 500 -0.41 12.39 17.99
CA LEU A 500 -0.02 11.34 18.91
C LEU A 500 0.22 10.07 18.09
N PHE A 501 1.42 9.52 18.18
CA PHE A 501 1.77 8.23 17.58
C PHE A 501 1.99 7.24 18.72
N MET A 502 1.02 6.33 18.88
CA MET A 502 0.91 5.48 20.06
C MET A 502 1.28 4.04 19.73
N ARG A 503 2.12 3.42 20.57
CA ARG A 503 2.41 1.98 20.53
C ARG A 503 1.50 1.24 21.50
N THR A 504 0.41 0.69 21.01
CA THR A 504 -0.52 -0.13 21.80
C THR A 504 -0.18 -1.62 21.67
N GLU A 505 -0.93 -2.51 22.33
CA GLU A 505 -0.76 -3.97 22.14
C GLU A 505 -1.09 -4.37 20.70
N ALA A 506 -2.10 -3.71 20.10
CA ALA A 506 -2.51 -3.96 18.72
C ALA A 506 -1.52 -3.48 17.66
N GLY A 507 -0.59 -2.58 17.99
CA GLY A 507 0.37 -2.05 17.02
C GLY A 507 0.65 -0.55 17.20
N TRP A 508 1.12 0.08 16.14
CA TRP A 508 1.29 1.54 16.07
C TRP A 508 0.07 2.20 15.42
N ALA A 509 -0.37 3.33 15.97
CA ALA A 509 -1.45 4.13 15.40
C ALA A 509 -1.18 5.64 15.57
N GLY A 510 -1.48 6.42 14.53
CA GLY A 510 -1.39 7.88 14.53
C GLY A 510 -2.75 8.54 14.74
N TYR A 511 -2.78 9.59 15.55
CA TYR A 511 -3.98 10.38 15.85
C TYR A 511 -3.70 11.87 15.69
N SER A 512 -4.48 12.54 14.84
CA SER A 512 -4.34 13.97 14.55
C SER A 512 -5.38 14.76 15.34
N TYR A 513 -4.94 15.69 16.17
CA TYR A 513 -5.77 16.64 16.90
C TYR A 513 -5.62 18.04 16.31
N ARG A 514 -6.74 18.71 16.03
CA ARG A 514 -6.79 20.08 15.50
C ARG A 514 -7.01 21.06 16.63
N TRP A 515 -6.08 22.01 16.79
CA TRP A 515 -6.19 23.07 17.79
C TRP A 515 -7.36 24.01 17.49
N ASN A 516 -8.09 24.38 18.54
CA ASN A 516 -9.20 25.32 18.41
C ASN A 516 -8.70 26.77 18.21
N GLU A 517 -9.58 27.63 17.69
CA GLU A 517 -9.25 29.03 17.38
C GLU A 517 -8.80 29.82 18.62
N THR A 518 -9.32 29.46 19.80
CA THR A 518 -9.01 30.08 21.09
C THR A 518 -7.70 29.60 21.73
N GLN A 519 -7.03 28.59 21.13
CA GLN A 519 -5.77 28.01 21.62
C GLN A 519 -5.87 27.46 23.05
N THR A 520 -7.05 26.93 23.40
CA THR A 520 -7.33 26.37 24.74
C THR A 520 -7.30 24.84 24.77
N ASP A 521 -7.51 24.17 23.64
CA ASP A 521 -7.47 22.72 23.50
C ASP A 521 -7.41 22.33 22.01
N ALA A 522 -7.32 21.02 21.73
CA ALA A 522 -7.40 20.45 20.40
C ALA A 522 -8.38 19.27 20.34
N GLU A 523 -9.08 19.13 19.21
CA GLU A 523 -10.10 18.09 18.99
C GLU A 523 -9.59 16.99 18.05
N LEU A 524 -9.88 15.74 18.39
CA LEU A 524 -9.52 14.57 17.58
C LEU A 524 -10.26 14.59 16.23
N LEU A 525 -9.51 14.41 15.15
CA LEU A 525 -10.05 14.20 13.82
C LEU A 525 -10.38 12.72 13.58
N GLU A 526 -11.54 12.45 12.97
CA GLU A 526 -11.99 11.08 12.68
C GLU A 526 -11.31 10.48 11.44
N GLY A 527 -10.96 11.32 10.47
CA GLY A 527 -10.27 10.97 9.22
C GLY A 527 -9.40 12.12 8.72
N GLU A 528 -9.06 12.11 7.43
CA GLU A 528 -8.30 13.20 6.81
C GLU A 528 -9.07 14.52 6.89
N SER A 529 -8.34 15.62 7.08
CA SER A 529 -8.90 16.97 6.94
C SER A 529 -7.87 17.92 6.33
N SER A 530 -8.31 19.08 5.85
CA SER A 530 -7.39 20.15 5.43
C SER A 530 -7.97 21.53 5.74
N GLU A 531 -7.09 22.50 5.95
CA GLU A 531 -7.45 23.91 6.11
C GLU A 531 -6.45 24.82 5.39
N THR A 532 -6.87 26.04 5.06
CA THR A 532 -5.94 27.09 4.63
C THR A 532 -5.62 27.96 5.83
N LEU A 533 -4.35 27.98 6.22
CA LEU A 533 -3.83 28.77 7.33
C LEU A 533 -3.85 30.28 6.99
N PRO A 534 -3.83 31.16 8.01
CA PRO A 534 -3.86 32.61 7.79
C PRO A 534 -2.73 33.16 6.90
N ASN A 535 -1.57 32.50 6.89
CA ASN A 535 -0.42 32.83 6.05
C ASN A 535 -0.57 32.37 4.58
N GLY A 536 -1.69 31.70 4.24
CA GLY A 536 -1.99 31.18 2.92
C GLY A 536 -1.56 29.73 2.69
N THR A 537 -0.77 29.14 3.60
CA THR A 537 -0.34 27.73 3.52
C THR A 537 -1.56 26.81 3.66
N ARG A 538 -1.71 25.83 2.76
CA ARG A 538 -2.74 24.79 2.90
C ARG A 538 -2.21 23.64 3.75
N TRP A 539 -2.70 23.53 4.98
CA TRP A 539 -2.34 22.48 5.92
C TRP A 539 -3.22 21.23 5.75
N ILE A 540 -2.62 20.05 5.88
CA ILE A 540 -3.32 18.76 5.81
C ILE A 540 -3.11 18.01 7.11
N TYR A 541 -4.22 17.53 7.66
CA TYR A 541 -4.26 16.62 8.78
C TYR A 541 -4.41 15.20 8.24
N PRO A 542 -3.40 14.33 8.39
CA PRO A 542 -3.49 12.97 7.88
C PRO A 542 -4.51 12.15 8.69
N SER A 543 -5.21 11.28 7.98
CA SER A 543 -5.97 10.17 8.57
C SER A 543 -5.03 9.16 9.26
N ARG A 544 -5.62 8.21 10.00
CA ARG A 544 -4.87 7.09 10.60
C ARG A 544 -4.15 6.27 9.54
N ALA A 545 -4.82 5.94 8.44
CA ALA A 545 -4.24 5.18 7.33
C ALA A 545 -3.09 5.95 6.65
N GLN A 546 -3.27 7.25 6.40
CA GLN A 546 -2.21 8.08 5.78
C GLN A 546 -0.96 8.22 6.67
N CYS A 547 -1.10 8.19 8.00
CA CYS A 547 0.07 8.11 8.87
C CYS A 547 0.92 6.87 8.55
N MET A 548 0.29 5.74 8.23
CA MET A 548 0.98 4.47 7.98
C MET A 548 1.61 4.38 6.59
N GLU A 549 1.36 5.33 5.68
CA GLU A 549 2.06 5.40 4.38
C GLU A 549 3.56 5.60 4.56
N CYS A 550 3.98 6.34 5.59
CA CYS A 550 5.40 6.56 5.90
C CYS A 550 5.86 5.73 7.10
N HIS A 551 4.98 5.50 8.08
CA HIS A 551 5.29 4.78 9.31
C HIS A 551 5.17 3.27 9.11
N THR A 552 6.04 2.70 8.28
CA THR A 552 6.01 1.27 7.90
C THR A 552 6.88 0.41 8.81
N GLU A 553 6.67 -0.91 8.79
CA GLU A 553 7.55 -1.88 9.47
C GLU A 553 9.00 -1.77 8.99
N ALA A 554 9.21 -1.63 7.67
CA ALA A 554 10.55 -1.47 7.09
C ALA A 554 11.28 -0.20 7.57
N ALA A 555 10.53 0.82 7.96
CA ALA A 555 11.06 2.05 8.54
C ALA A 555 11.08 2.05 10.07
N GLY A 556 10.76 0.93 10.73
CA GLY A 556 10.73 0.79 12.18
C GLY A 556 9.56 1.51 12.87
N PHE A 557 8.58 2.00 12.10
CA PHE A 557 7.46 2.85 12.51
C PHE A 557 7.84 4.21 13.12
N ALA A 558 8.75 4.29 14.09
CA ALA A 558 9.08 5.55 14.78
C ALA A 558 10.05 6.41 13.96
N LEU A 559 9.50 7.33 13.15
CA LEU A 559 10.31 8.20 12.29
C LEU A 559 10.89 9.41 13.04
N GLY A 560 12.21 9.56 13.02
CA GLY A 560 12.94 10.68 13.62
C GLY A 560 13.77 10.32 14.87
N PRO A 561 13.22 9.64 15.89
CA PRO A 561 14.01 9.20 17.04
C PRO A 561 14.80 7.92 16.70
N GLU A 562 16.06 8.11 16.31
CA GLU A 562 17.10 7.09 16.14
C GLU A 562 18.39 7.55 16.84
N VAL A 563 19.28 6.63 17.19
CA VAL A 563 20.53 6.98 17.90
C VAL A 563 21.32 8.07 17.15
N GLY A 564 21.38 7.99 15.82
CA GLY A 564 22.09 8.98 14.99
C GLY A 564 21.49 10.39 15.00
N GLN A 565 20.19 10.51 15.31
CA GLN A 565 19.47 11.78 15.34
C GLN A 565 19.50 12.47 16.71
N LEU A 566 19.88 11.74 17.77
CA LEU A 566 19.90 12.20 19.16
C LEU A 566 21.25 12.81 19.58
N GLY A 567 22.10 13.23 18.63
CA GLY A 567 23.40 13.85 18.92
C GLY A 567 23.35 15.36 19.28
N GLY A 568 22.15 15.97 19.30
CA GLY A 568 21.96 17.39 19.60
C GLY A 568 21.74 17.71 21.08
N ALA A 569 21.79 19.00 21.44
CA ALA A 569 21.52 19.46 22.80
C ALA A 569 20.05 19.90 22.99
N VAL A 570 19.43 19.50 24.10
CA VAL A 570 18.05 19.83 24.49
C VAL A 570 18.04 20.36 25.93
N ASP A 571 17.19 21.36 26.20
CA ASP A 571 17.02 21.89 27.56
C ASP A 571 15.93 21.11 28.31
N TYR A 572 16.34 20.43 29.39
CA TYR A 572 15.45 19.65 30.26
C TYR A 572 15.03 20.40 31.54
N GLY A 573 15.37 21.70 31.65
CA GLY A 573 15.01 22.58 32.76
C GLY A 573 16.21 23.18 33.49
N ASP A 574 17.39 22.57 33.38
CA ASP A 574 18.66 23.01 33.98
C ASP A 574 19.66 23.54 32.93
N GLY A 575 19.20 23.78 31.70
CA GLY A 575 19.97 24.26 30.56
C GLY A 575 20.21 23.16 29.51
N PRO A 576 20.83 23.50 28.36
CA PRO A 576 21.04 22.55 27.27
C PRO A 576 22.03 21.43 27.64
N GLU A 577 21.61 20.18 27.46
CA GLU A 577 22.41 18.97 27.68
C GLU A 577 22.38 18.07 26.44
N ASP A 578 23.42 17.24 26.26
CA ASP A 578 23.42 16.22 25.20
C ASP A 578 22.28 15.23 25.44
N GLN A 579 21.32 15.18 24.51
CA GLN A 579 20.06 14.46 24.75
C GLN A 579 20.27 12.94 24.84
N LEU A 580 21.21 12.36 24.09
CA LEU A 580 21.48 10.93 24.17
C LEU A 580 22.13 10.57 25.51
N ALA A 581 23.13 11.33 25.95
CA ALA A 581 23.73 11.17 27.27
C ALA A 581 22.70 11.34 28.39
N TRP A 582 21.84 12.35 28.29
CA TRP A 582 20.78 12.60 29.26
C TRP A 582 19.82 11.40 29.34
N LEU A 583 19.35 10.87 28.22
CA LEU A 583 18.45 9.70 28.18
C LEU A 583 19.12 8.44 28.75
N LEU A 584 20.43 8.26 28.55
CA LEU A 584 21.21 7.17 29.15
C LEU A 584 21.29 7.30 30.67
N GLU A 585 21.59 8.50 31.18
CA GLU A 585 21.70 8.78 32.62
C GLU A 585 20.36 8.65 33.36
N HIS A 586 19.24 8.88 32.66
CA HIS A 586 17.89 8.83 33.19
C HIS A 586 17.17 7.49 32.89
N ASP A 587 17.92 6.41 32.65
CA ASP A 587 17.40 5.05 32.50
C ASP A 587 16.30 4.93 31.41
N TYR A 588 16.44 5.55 30.23
CA TYR A 588 15.46 5.37 29.14
C TYR A 588 15.69 4.07 28.35
N PHE A 589 16.91 3.57 28.33
CA PHE A 589 17.32 2.39 27.55
C PHE A 589 17.45 1.13 28.42
N VAL A 590 17.42 -0.03 27.78
CA VAL A 590 17.70 -1.30 28.46
C VAL A 590 19.15 -1.30 29.01
N PRO A 591 19.40 -1.85 30.22
CA PRO A 591 20.65 -1.69 30.95
C PRO A 591 21.87 -2.47 30.41
N ASP A 592 21.81 -3.07 29.22
CA ASP A 592 23.00 -3.66 28.59
C ASP A 592 23.88 -2.56 27.98
N ILE A 593 24.54 -1.82 28.88
CA ILE A 593 25.31 -0.60 28.58
C ILE A 593 26.54 -0.94 27.72
N GLU A 594 27.12 -2.13 27.81
CA GLU A 594 28.27 -2.51 26.96
C GLU A 594 27.87 -2.66 25.49
N GLU A 595 26.68 -3.18 25.20
CA GLU A 595 26.14 -3.26 23.85
C GLU A 595 25.69 -1.88 23.34
N LEU A 596 25.13 -1.05 24.22
CA LEU A 596 24.69 0.31 23.91
C LEU A 596 25.86 1.28 23.65
N ASP A 597 26.93 1.21 24.44
CA ASP A 597 28.19 1.94 24.20
C ASP A 597 28.85 1.49 22.90
N ALA A 598 28.79 0.18 22.60
CA ALA A 598 29.31 -0.35 21.34
C ALA A 598 28.46 0.04 20.13
N LEU A 599 27.13 0.16 20.28
CA LEU A 599 26.19 0.58 19.24
C LEU A 599 26.27 2.08 18.99
N THR A 600 26.27 2.90 20.04
CA THR A 600 26.44 4.36 19.95
C THR A 600 27.82 4.74 19.40
N ALA A 601 28.88 3.99 19.73
CA ALA A 601 30.21 4.18 19.13
C ALA A 601 30.31 3.73 17.65
N ARG A 602 29.35 2.94 17.15
CA ARG A 602 29.27 2.49 15.75
C ARG A 602 28.33 3.33 14.90
N GLN A 603 27.34 3.97 15.50
CA GLN A 603 26.38 4.82 14.80
C GLN A 603 27.01 6.18 14.48
N GLU A 604 27.07 6.54 13.20
CA GLU A 604 27.47 7.90 12.81
C GLU A 604 26.33 8.87 13.15
N ALA A 605 26.63 9.91 13.92
CA ALA A 605 25.67 10.98 14.21
C ALA A 605 25.34 11.73 12.91
N LEU A 606 24.05 11.96 12.67
CA LEU A 606 23.60 12.72 11.51
C LEU A 606 23.91 14.21 11.74
N PRO A 607 24.61 14.88 10.82
CA PRO A 607 24.83 16.32 10.94
C PRO A 607 23.53 17.10 10.71
N ASP A 608 23.49 18.32 11.22
CA ASP A 608 22.45 19.29 10.84
C ASP A 608 22.58 19.59 9.33
N PRO A 609 21.54 19.32 8.51
CA PRO A 609 21.54 19.61 7.08
C PRO A 609 21.86 21.06 6.73
N PHE A 610 21.66 22.00 7.65
CA PHE A 610 21.88 23.43 7.46
C PHE A 610 23.06 23.98 8.29
N GLY A 611 23.79 23.10 8.98
CA GLY A 611 24.98 23.43 9.76
C GLY A 611 26.29 23.45 8.95
N ASP A 612 27.42 23.34 9.64
CA ASP A 612 28.76 23.52 9.05
C ASP A 612 29.47 22.22 8.61
N ALA A 613 28.77 21.08 8.65
CA ALA A 613 29.33 19.79 8.22
C ALA A 613 29.62 19.75 6.71
N PRO A 614 30.44 18.80 6.21
CA PRO A 614 30.68 18.64 4.78
C PRO A 614 29.37 18.50 3.99
N LEU A 615 29.34 19.12 2.79
CA LEU A 615 28.14 19.21 1.95
C LEU A 615 27.46 17.86 1.69
N ALA A 616 28.23 16.83 1.35
CA ALA A 616 27.70 15.50 1.09
C ALA A 616 27.03 14.89 2.34
N SER A 617 27.65 15.00 3.52
CA SER A 617 27.06 14.51 4.77
C SER A 617 25.76 15.24 5.10
N ARG A 618 25.72 16.57 4.92
CA ARG A 618 24.51 17.39 5.12
C ARG A 618 23.37 16.97 4.19
N ALA A 619 23.66 16.82 2.89
CA ALA A 619 22.68 16.39 1.90
C ALA A 619 22.15 14.98 2.17
N ARG A 620 23.03 14.05 2.57
CA ARG A 620 22.63 12.68 2.95
C ARG A 620 21.77 12.67 4.23
N ALA A 621 22.07 13.51 5.22
CA ALA A 621 21.25 13.65 6.42
C ALA A 621 19.85 14.21 6.10
N TYR A 622 19.76 15.20 5.20
CA TYR A 622 18.49 15.72 4.70
C TYR A 622 17.65 14.62 4.02
N LEU A 623 18.25 13.86 3.10
CA LEU A 623 17.57 12.76 2.39
C LEU A 623 17.13 11.65 3.34
N HIS A 624 17.94 11.34 4.37
CA HIS A 624 17.55 10.39 5.39
C HIS A 624 16.28 10.87 6.12
N ALA A 625 16.26 12.09 6.64
CA ALA A 625 15.15 12.62 7.42
C ALA A 625 13.85 12.81 6.61
N ASN A 626 13.97 13.12 5.33
CA ASN A 626 12.84 13.52 4.48
C ASN A 626 12.37 12.46 3.47
N CYS A 627 13.23 11.48 3.13
CA CYS A 627 12.97 10.56 2.02
C CYS A 627 13.15 9.08 2.39
N SER A 628 13.99 8.74 3.38
CA SER A 628 14.31 7.34 3.66
C SER A 628 13.16 6.51 4.21
N GLY A 629 12.15 7.13 4.86
CA GLY A 629 10.95 6.41 5.31
C GLY A 629 10.22 5.70 4.17
N CYS A 630 10.23 6.31 2.97
CA CYS A 630 9.62 5.75 1.76
C CYS A 630 10.64 5.02 0.87
N HIS A 631 11.84 5.57 0.75
CA HIS A 631 12.91 5.06 -0.12
C HIS A 631 13.98 4.34 0.70
N ARG A 632 13.70 3.07 0.99
CA ARG A 632 14.59 2.11 1.62
C ARG A 632 14.18 0.70 1.19
N ALA A 633 15.06 -0.29 1.41
CA ALA A 633 14.70 -1.69 1.20
C ALA A 633 13.45 -2.09 2.00
N GLY A 634 12.46 -2.72 1.34
CA GLY A 634 11.18 -3.09 1.95
C GLY A 634 10.20 -1.92 2.17
N GLY A 635 10.58 -0.70 1.79
CA GLY A 635 9.71 0.47 1.84
C GLY A 635 8.55 0.40 0.84
N PRO A 636 7.57 1.31 0.96
CA PRO A 636 6.33 1.29 0.18
C PRO A 636 6.51 1.66 -1.30
N THR A 637 7.68 2.20 -1.68
CA THR A 637 7.91 2.66 -3.06
C THR A 637 8.47 1.55 -3.95
N ARG A 638 8.05 1.54 -5.23
CA ARG A 638 8.62 0.63 -6.24
C ARG A 638 10.05 0.99 -6.65
N ALA A 639 10.48 2.22 -6.35
CA ALA A 639 11.82 2.69 -6.69
C ALA A 639 12.85 2.00 -5.80
N GLN A 640 13.92 1.46 -6.39
CA GLN A 640 14.96 0.71 -5.67
C GLN A 640 15.97 1.62 -4.93
N MET A 641 15.62 2.89 -4.71
CA MET A 641 16.47 3.87 -4.04
C MET A 641 16.51 3.62 -2.53
N ASP A 642 17.67 3.84 -1.92
CA ASP A 642 17.84 3.79 -0.47
C ASP A 642 18.51 5.06 0.05
N PHE A 643 17.75 5.89 0.75
CA PHE A 643 18.22 7.17 1.28
C PHE A 643 18.64 7.12 2.74
N ARG A 644 18.75 5.94 3.36
CA ARG A 644 19.26 5.85 4.74
C ARG A 644 20.67 6.41 4.83
N TYR A 645 20.97 7.16 5.89
CA TYR A 645 22.27 7.83 6.05
C TYR A 645 23.45 6.85 6.05
N SER A 646 23.26 5.68 6.68
CA SER A 646 24.25 4.62 6.79
C SER A 646 24.58 3.88 5.48
N VAL A 647 23.77 4.04 4.43
CA VAL A 647 23.99 3.37 3.14
C VAL A 647 25.05 4.14 2.34
N PRO A 648 26.17 3.53 1.91
CA PRO A 648 27.15 4.22 1.07
C PRO A 648 26.51 4.76 -0.21
N PHE A 649 26.98 5.91 -0.71
CA PHE A 649 26.39 6.55 -1.92
C PHE A 649 26.35 5.61 -3.13
N ALA A 650 27.41 4.83 -3.37
CA ALA A 650 27.42 3.84 -4.44
C ALA A 650 26.36 2.71 -4.30
N ALA A 651 25.79 2.52 -3.11
CA ALA A 651 24.81 1.47 -2.81
C ALA A 651 23.36 2.01 -2.69
N THR A 652 23.13 3.31 -2.87
CA THR A 652 21.78 3.90 -2.81
C THR A 652 20.94 3.62 -4.04
N ASN A 653 21.53 3.05 -5.12
CA ASN A 653 20.91 2.86 -6.44
C ASN A 653 20.36 4.16 -7.06
N THR A 654 21.03 5.29 -6.84
CA THR A 654 20.58 6.60 -7.35
C THR A 654 21.41 7.12 -8.52
N CYS A 655 22.73 6.93 -8.49
CA CYS A 655 23.62 7.52 -9.48
C CYS A 655 23.52 6.80 -10.83
N ASP A 656 23.25 7.55 -11.91
CA ASP A 656 23.00 7.06 -13.28
C ASP A 656 21.93 5.95 -13.40
N ALA A 657 21.08 5.82 -12.37
CA ALA A 657 19.99 4.85 -12.36
C ALA A 657 18.80 5.34 -13.21
N GLU A 658 18.09 4.39 -13.81
CA GLU A 658 16.91 4.67 -14.61
C GLU A 658 15.72 5.03 -13.68
N PRO A 659 15.01 6.15 -13.90
CA PRO A 659 13.90 6.56 -13.04
C PRO A 659 12.63 5.75 -13.34
N LEU A 660 11.85 5.44 -12.30
CA LEU A 660 10.49 4.92 -12.45
C LEU A 660 9.53 6.10 -12.68
N GLY A 661 9.03 6.24 -13.91
CA GLY A 661 8.20 7.36 -14.32
C GLY A 661 9.03 8.63 -14.56
N ARG A 662 9.13 9.03 -15.83
CA ARG A 662 9.78 10.29 -16.26
C ARG A 662 8.81 11.46 -16.07
N LEU A 663 9.32 12.64 -15.74
CA LEU A 663 8.51 13.84 -15.48
C LEU A 663 8.07 14.47 -16.81
N TRP A 664 6.80 14.34 -17.19
CA TRP A 664 6.20 14.87 -18.43
C TRP A 664 6.22 16.44 -18.49
N GLY A 665 6.43 17.05 -19.67
CA GLY A 665 6.67 18.51 -19.88
C GLY A 665 8.11 19.12 -19.92
N TRP A 666 9.23 18.38 -19.80
CA TRP A 666 10.61 18.92 -19.77
C TRP A 666 11.47 18.52 -21.00
N ASP A 667 12.09 19.49 -21.70
CA ASP A 667 12.88 19.33 -22.95
C ASP A 667 14.12 18.39 -22.91
N VAL A 668 14.34 17.61 -21.84
CA VAL A 668 15.55 16.77 -21.61
C VAL A 668 15.25 15.27 -21.46
N TRP A 669 14.15 14.80 -22.06
CA TRP A 669 13.56 13.46 -22.01
C TRP A 669 14.53 12.27 -22.02
N GLU A 670 15.46 12.23 -22.96
CA GLU A 670 16.32 11.06 -23.23
C GLU A 670 17.53 10.97 -22.27
N GLU A 671 17.80 12.03 -21.50
CA GLU A 671 19.02 12.16 -20.69
C GLU A 671 18.75 12.14 -19.18
N GLN A 672 17.49 12.02 -18.74
CA GLN A 672 17.16 11.97 -17.32
C GLN A 672 17.64 10.67 -16.67
N ARG A 673 18.20 10.79 -15.46
CA ARG A 673 18.47 9.68 -14.52
C ARG A 673 17.88 10.03 -13.16
N VAL A 674 17.87 9.07 -12.23
CA VAL A 674 17.55 9.34 -10.83
C VAL A 674 18.46 10.47 -10.31
N LEU A 675 19.77 10.33 -10.51
CA LEU A 675 20.78 11.35 -10.30
C LEU A 675 21.78 11.31 -11.46
N VAL A 676 22.08 12.47 -12.04
CA VAL A 676 23.16 12.68 -13.02
C VAL A 676 24.28 13.49 -12.34
N PRO A 677 25.50 12.95 -12.20
CA PRO A 677 26.64 13.67 -11.65
C PRO A 677 26.80 15.07 -12.25
N GLY A 678 26.88 16.09 -11.40
CA GLY A 678 27.10 17.47 -11.79
C GLY A 678 25.91 18.19 -12.42
N ILE A 679 24.75 17.53 -12.62
CA ILE A 679 23.62 18.09 -13.38
C ILE A 679 22.28 17.90 -12.64
N PRO A 680 21.90 18.82 -11.73
CA PRO A 680 20.60 18.78 -11.04
C PRO A 680 19.40 18.75 -11.99
N ASP A 681 19.42 19.54 -13.06
CA ASP A 681 18.32 19.66 -14.04
C ASP A 681 18.09 18.38 -14.89
N ARG A 682 18.96 17.37 -14.77
CA ARG A 682 18.75 16.04 -15.37
C ARG A 682 18.54 14.95 -14.31
N SER A 683 18.56 15.32 -13.04
CA SER A 683 18.41 14.44 -11.89
C SER A 683 16.97 14.45 -11.40
N THR A 684 16.21 13.41 -11.73
CA THR A 684 14.77 13.33 -11.40
C THR A 684 14.47 13.44 -9.92
N MET A 685 15.36 12.97 -9.04
CA MET A 685 15.15 13.13 -7.61
C MET A 685 15.10 14.60 -7.18
N TRP A 686 15.97 15.45 -7.76
CA TRP A 686 16.00 16.87 -7.45
C TRP A 686 14.86 17.61 -8.16
N MET A 687 14.60 17.29 -9.43
CA MET A 687 13.47 17.87 -10.17
C MET A 687 12.14 17.62 -9.45
N ARG A 688 11.93 16.44 -8.86
CA ARG A 688 10.73 16.12 -8.06
C ARG A 688 10.63 16.91 -6.76
N MET A 689 11.75 17.41 -6.21
CA MET A 689 11.72 18.29 -5.03
C MET A 689 11.31 19.73 -5.40
N VAL A 690 11.70 20.20 -6.59
CA VAL A 690 11.42 21.57 -7.06
C VAL A 690 10.19 21.69 -7.97
N THR A 691 9.54 20.57 -8.28
CA THR A 691 8.32 20.54 -9.09
C THR A 691 7.10 20.46 -8.16
N PRO A 692 6.25 21.50 -8.11
CA PRO A 692 5.01 21.44 -7.35
C PRO A 692 3.99 20.53 -8.06
N GLY A 693 2.92 20.17 -7.34
CA GLY A 693 1.83 19.38 -7.92
C GLY A 693 2.14 17.89 -7.95
N TYR A 694 1.66 17.23 -9.00
CA TYR A 694 1.50 15.78 -9.01
C TYR A 694 2.80 14.99 -8.82
N PHE A 695 3.87 15.36 -9.52
CA PHE A 695 5.13 14.61 -9.49
C PHE A 695 6.02 14.91 -8.29
N ARG A 696 5.58 15.80 -7.41
CA ARG A 696 6.32 16.27 -6.24
C ARG A 696 6.72 15.11 -5.31
N MET A 697 7.91 15.20 -4.75
CA MET A 697 8.35 14.33 -3.66
C MET A 697 8.85 15.20 -2.48
N PRO A 698 8.41 14.92 -1.24
CA PRO A 698 7.51 13.83 -0.83
C PRO A 698 6.00 14.07 -1.14
N PRO A 699 5.22 12.99 -1.37
CA PRO A 699 3.77 12.89 -1.52
C PRO A 699 2.84 13.75 -0.70
N LEU A 700 3.27 13.78 0.55
CA LEU A 700 2.46 13.82 1.75
C LEU A 700 3.18 14.74 2.73
N ALA A 701 2.42 15.30 3.65
CA ALA A 701 2.89 16.25 4.66
C ALA A 701 3.47 17.59 4.14
N THR A 702 3.63 17.76 2.82
CA THR A 702 4.16 18.99 2.21
C THR A 702 3.42 19.37 0.92
N ARG A 703 3.21 20.66 0.70
CA ARG A 703 2.65 21.26 -0.54
C ARG A 703 3.55 22.36 -1.10
N GLU A 704 4.49 22.89 -0.32
CA GLU A 704 5.38 24.01 -0.66
C GLU A 704 6.83 23.57 -0.85
N ILE A 705 7.50 24.03 -1.92
CA ILE A 705 8.89 23.63 -2.20
C ILE A 705 9.77 23.95 -0.99
N ASP A 706 10.57 22.98 -0.54
CA ASP A 706 11.63 23.26 0.43
C ASP A 706 12.80 23.91 -0.32
N ASP A 707 12.80 25.25 -0.38
CA ASP A 707 13.83 26.00 -1.11
C ASP A 707 15.23 25.75 -0.54
N GLU A 708 15.36 25.61 0.78
CA GLU A 708 16.66 25.38 1.43
C GLU A 708 17.13 23.93 1.22
N GLY A 709 16.24 22.97 1.41
CA GLY A 709 16.48 21.55 1.18
C GLY A 709 16.79 21.24 -0.29
N SER A 710 16.03 21.79 -1.22
CA SER A 710 16.29 21.62 -2.66
C SER A 710 17.57 22.30 -3.11
N ALA A 711 17.92 23.48 -2.58
CA ALA A 711 19.22 24.10 -2.84
C ALA A 711 20.39 23.26 -2.31
N LEU A 712 20.25 22.68 -1.11
CA LEU A 712 21.25 21.78 -0.52
C LEU A 712 21.49 20.55 -1.40
N ILE A 713 20.42 19.88 -1.84
CA ILE A 713 20.53 18.70 -2.71
C ILE A 713 21.06 19.08 -4.10
N GLY A 714 20.65 20.23 -4.65
CA GLY A 714 21.17 20.74 -5.92
C GLY A 714 22.69 20.97 -5.86
N ALA A 715 23.16 21.69 -4.84
CA ALA A 715 24.58 21.94 -4.64
C ALA A 715 25.39 20.65 -4.42
N TRP A 716 24.81 19.67 -3.72
CA TRP A 716 25.45 18.36 -3.58
C TRP A 716 25.58 17.64 -4.92
N ILE A 717 24.53 17.62 -5.75
CA ILE A 717 24.56 17.01 -7.09
C ILE A 717 25.59 17.69 -8.00
N GLU A 718 25.64 19.03 -7.99
CA GLU A 718 26.65 19.81 -8.73
C GLU A 718 28.09 19.46 -8.32
N GLY A 719 28.30 19.06 -7.06
CA GLY A 719 29.59 18.69 -6.52
C GLY A 719 30.00 17.23 -6.74
N ILE A 720 29.16 16.38 -7.36
CA ILE A 720 29.49 14.98 -7.65
C ILE A 720 30.17 14.89 -9.03
N ASP A 721 31.40 14.41 -9.06
CA ASP A 721 32.17 14.24 -10.30
C ASP A 721 31.85 12.91 -11.01
N SER A 722 31.58 11.85 -10.26
CA SER A 722 31.24 10.52 -10.83
C SER A 722 30.52 9.60 -9.83
N CYS A 723 29.88 8.56 -10.35
CA CYS A 723 29.19 7.55 -9.53
C CYS A 723 30.12 6.60 -8.74
N ALA A 724 31.44 6.77 -8.82
CA ALA A 724 32.42 5.91 -8.15
C ALA A 724 32.92 6.45 -6.81
N GLU A 725 32.43 7.62 -6.38
CA GLU A 725 32.83 8.32 -5.15
C GLU A 725 32.10 7.87 -3.88
#